data_AF-A0A7C6K1F5-F1
#
_entry.id   AF-A0A7C6K1F5-F1
#
_cell.length_a   1.000
_cell.length_b   1.000
_cell.length_c   1.000
_cell.angle_alpha   90.00
_cell.angle_beta   90.00
_cell.angle_gamma   90.00
#
_symmetry.space_group_name_H-M   'P 1'
#
loop_
_entity.id
_entity.type
_entity.pdbx_description
1 polymer ?
#
loop_
_entity_poly.entity_id
_entity_poly.type
_entity_poly.pdbx_seq_one_letter_code
_entity_poly.pdbx_strand_id
1 'polypeptide(L)'
;MKRRRVKNKANKQKDAPKLSPKTILLSTLPVLLVVLVIVVIAVASTVAKNNRKGPMIADQDGQYVLVGEGDNEYSLTKGEMYALLKDQYGINTLFEMLDRELLENGEKNYLAQVTDAAVQEELEKEMYKDLDLDKATPEEKAEAEEKYYNERYVQGLKTKAEIKDYYRLELAKKAYAAKYLEDEIAKKDAEAEDDTEKYFSKTAIETKYNALYKEQYFVIILEYATRKDAYGALEQLGYKIKDQEKDENGALIPDSYNKWMKIPNEEQVEEELTREETIKAFIDLYNTLHSYKVEGYPNETLTLKEGVQYTINEDGHYIFHQEVIKDEDGNVSDDPKNALLYTDEELKAIGAAVLSDVMNFKAYDPETSVVNKDQRWFKNYFMSLDGGKKFATILKIKTIEKPALEDVRDKVIEALKEETLTDAYVTKAMYGLRATADLVLYDKEIETYYKSQADTYKIEFETSKARSKDLIAKLGDIEYTVEDFYHKLNKDYGMNIAINEINFKRVLSNPDINKIYDVEKEKVLDKEAWAKIETKFTDEKAQYANYSMYMTWTDYMKYRFQANNEQEVKVRLLYEQLSAEASKPYTDFTLISETDPIWTKYYLKNMENVKNKYYKVEGYHLLIHVVDEEKSTSSNQVLLDPKFWTPKQVELAEELYAQVQAYLVAKGDYKTQLDKIVTAFNDAPLFQAHLPQDAASQPAFTVNELEYDLDGMIDVSKFKTAGLKVKYESLGSFEFKLPGQSGGMVEAFNEGIKKIWDEDDDSAEDKIFGVNTVVGEHLITEFGYHVYVNSKTTPLETYTEGDAEHILPTFDMVKKYLAGEALDADTTKAAAKKKIVEFWVKGIKEDAVKNNQHILTSKQKGLTFDFKEADFSNADYQKFLGIVLKDGQEALIYKAHLAD
;
A
#
# COMPACT_ATOMS: atom_id res chain seq x y z
N MET A 1 24.30 -64.83 -17.39
CA MET A 1 23.28 -63.86 -17.85
C MET A 1 22.68 -63.14 -16.64
N LYS A 2 23.36 -62.15 -16.05
CA LYS A 2 23.01 -60.71 -16.10
C LYS A 2 21.63 -60.39 -16.69
N ARG A 3 20.74 -59.82 -15.87
CA ARG A 3 19.96 -58.62 -16.20
C ARG A 3 19.64 -57.84 -14.92
N ARG A 4 20.19 -56.63 -14.87
CA ARG A 4 20.17 -55.64 -13.78
C ARG A 4 18.78 -55.05 -13.62
N ARG A 5 18.35 -54.85 -12.37
CA ARG A 5 17.31 -53.88 -11.98
C ARG A 5 17.76 -52.47 -12.38
N VAL A 6 17.00 -51.81 -13.25
CA VAL A 6 17.08 -50.37 -13.48
C VAL A 6 15.96 -49.73 -12.65
N LYS A 7 16.35 -48.91 -11.66
CA LYS A 7 15.46 -47.98 -10.98
C LYS A 7 15.26 -46.79 -11.93
N ASN A 8 14.07 -46.68 -12.54
CA ASN A 8 13.65 -45.41 -13.14
C ASN A 8 13.29 -44.46 -12.00
N LYS A 9 14.14 -43.44 -11.78
CA LYS A 9 13.74 -42.23 -11.04
C LYS A 9 12.74 -41.49 -11.91
N ALA A 10 11.51 -41.37 -11.41
CA ALA A 10 10.53 -40.45 -11.94
C ALA A 10 11.11 -39.03 -11.89
N ASN A 11 11.12 -38.34 -13.04
CA ASN A 11 11.29 -36.90 -13.12
C ASN A 11 10.13 -36.26 -12.35
N LYS A 12 10.40 -35.77 -11.14
CA LYS A 12 9.59 -34.70 -10.53
C LYS A 12 9.90 -33.44 -11.32
N GLN A 13 9.07 -33.16 -12.32
CA GLN A 13 8.92 -31.80 -12.84
C GLN A 13 8.43 -30.98 -11.64
N LYS A 14 9.28 -30.11 -11.10
CA LYS A 14 8.87 -29.12 -10.10
C LYS A 14 7.98 -28.13 -10.85
N ASP A 15 6.67 -28.21 -10.62
CA ASP A 15 5.76 -27.14 -10.98
C ASP A 15 6.26 -25.85 -10.32
N ALA A 16 6.55 -24.83 -11.14
CA ALA A 16 6.83 -23.51 -10.65
C ALA A 16 5.57 -22.99 -9.92
N PRO A 17 5.71 -22.33 -8.75
CA PRO A 17 4.56 -21.78 -8.06
C PRO A 17 3.86 -20.75 -8.95
N LYS A 18 2.55 -20.94 -9.18
CA LYS A 18 1.70 -19.94 -9.82
C LYS A 18 1.63 -18.72 -8.90
N LEU A 19 2.36 -17.68 -9.26
CA LEU A 19 2.29 -16.36 -8.62
C LEU A 19 0.97 -15.67 -8.98
N SER A 20 0.35 -15.01 -8.00
CA SER A 20 -0.90 -14.27 -8.19
C SER A 20 -0.65 -12.99 -9.02
N PRO A 21 -1.65 -12.47 -9.75
CA PRO A 21 -1.52 -11.23 -10.55
C PRO A 21 -1.03 -10.01 -9.76
N LYS A 22 -1.38 -9.91 -8.46
CA LYS A 22 -0.88 -8.84 -7.56
C LYS A 22 0.61 -8.98 -7.23
N THR A 23 1.14 -10.21 -7.18
CA THR A 23 2.57 -10.47 -6.97
C THR A 23 3.38 -10.23 -8.25
N ILE A 24 2.75 -10.33 -9.42
CA ILE A 24 3.37 -9.98 -10.71
C ILE A 24 3.54 -8.46 -10.83
N LEU A 25 2.59 -7.63 -10.36
CA LEU A 25 2.71 -6.16 -10.47
C LEU A 25 3.82 -5.55 -9.58
N LEU A 26 3.97 -6.00 -8.34
CA LEU A 26 5.02 -5.51 -7.42
C LEU A 26 6.42 -6.09 -7.68
N SER A 27 6.52 -7.22 -8.40
CA SER A 27 7.81 -7.81 -8.80
C SER A 27 8.25 -7.42 -10.22
N THR A 28 7.41 -6.71 -11.00
CA THR A 28 7.73 -6.36 -12.40
C THR A 28 8.16 -4.92 -12.63
N LEU A 29 7.99 -3.99 -11.68
CA LEU A 29 8.53 -2.63 -11.81
C LEU A 29 10.07 -2.60 -11.94
N PRO A 30 10.83 -3.40 -11.17
CA PRO A 30 12.28 -3.53 -11.40
C PRO A 30 12.60 -4.33 -12.68
N VAL A 31 11.70 -5.21 -13.12
CA VAL A 31 11.93 -6.11 -14.26
C VAL A 31 11.66 -5.42 -15.61
N LEU A 32 10.78 -4.43 -15.68
CA LEU A 32 10.61 -3.58 -16.86
C LEU A 32 11.82 -2.67 -17.09
N LEU A 33 12.42 -2.14 -16.02
CA LEU A 33 13.72 -1.45 -16.08
C LEU A 33 14.87 -2.40 -16.45
N VAL A 34 14.90 -3.63 -15.92
CA VAL A 34 15.94 -4.63 -16.21
C VAL A 34 15.83 -5.20 -17.65
N VAL A 35 14.63 -5.35 -18.22
CA VAL A 35 14.46 -5.79 -19.63
C VAL A 35 14.75 -4.64 -20.62
N LEU A 36 14.42 -3.38 -20.27
CA LEU A 36 14.84 -2.21 -21.06
C LEU A 36 16.36 -2.04 -21.08
N VAL A 37 17.04 -2.25 -19.94
CA VAL A 37 18.51 -2.19 -19.84
C VAL A 37 19.19 -3.34 -20.61
N ILE A 38 18.60 -4.53 -20.67
CA ILE A 38 19.13 -5.67 -21.46
C ILE A 38 19.04 -5.38 -22.97
N VAL A 39 17.99 -4.70 -23.45
CA VAL A 39 17.87 -4.30 -24.87
C VAL A 39 18.77 -3.10 -25.19
N VAL A 40 18.92 -2.13 -24.27
CA VAL A 40 19.87 -1.01 -24.41
C VAL A 40 21.31 -1.52 -24.59
N ILE A 41 21.71 -2.54 -23.83
CA ILE A 41 23.09 -3.03 -23.80
C ILE A 41 23.38 -3.98 -24.95
N ALA A 42 22.45 -4.88 -25.32
CA ALA A 42 22.64 -5.80 -26.44
C ALA A 42 22.70 -5.08 -27.81
N VAL A 43 22.04 -3.93 -27.95
CA VAL A 43 22.12 -3.11 -29.18
C VAL A 43 23.39 -2.24 -29.18
N ALA A 44 23.83 -1.73 -28.01
CA ALA A 44 25.11 -1.04 -27.86
C ALA A 44 26.33 -1.91 -28.26
N SER A 45 26.27 -3.23 -28.04
CA SER A 45 27.28 -4.22 -28.43
C SER A 45 27.63 -4.24 -29.93
N THR A 46 26.66 -3.92 -30.79
CA THR A 46 26.86 -3.96 -32.25
C THR A 46 27.63 -2.72 -32.74
N VAL A 47 27.73 -1.68 -31.90
CA VAL A 47 28.20 -0.34 -32.26
C VAL A 47 29.68 -0.11 -31.91
N ALA A 48 30.28 -0.96 -31.07
CA ALA A 48 31.69 -0.87 -30.63
C ALA A 48 32.77 -1.07 -31.73
N LYS A 49 32.38 -1.22 -33.01
CA LYS A 49 33.32 -1.29 -34.15
C LYS A 49 33.66 0.04 -34.82
N ASN A 50 33.10 1.19 -34.39
CA ASN A 50 33.43 2.50 -34.97
C ASN A 50 33.99 3.50 -33.94
N ASN A 51 35.31 3.48 -33.74
CA ASN A 51 36.10 4.43 -32.95
C ASN A 51 36.11 5.86 -33.53
N ARG A 52 35.08 6.68 -33.30
CA ARG A 52 35.19 8.16 -33.44
C ARG A 52 34.37 8.90 -32.36
N LYS A 53 35.00 9.89 -31.70
CA LYS A 53 34.47 10.73 -30.61
C LYS A 53 33.12 11.36 -30.99
N GLY A 54 32.07 11.10 -30.21
CA GLY A 54 30.76 11.74 -30.30
C GLY A 54 30.76 13.17 -29.77
N PRO A 55 29.58 13.80 -29.59
CA PRO A 55 29.46 15.14 -29.00
C PRO A 55 30.10 15.21 -27.61
N MET A 56 30.79 16.31 -27.32
CA MET A 56 31.65 16.47 -26.16
C MET A 56 31.61 17.92 -25.65
N ILE A 57 31.56 18.13 -24.33
CA ILE A 57 31.70 19.47 -23.74
C ILE A 57 33.08 20.06 -24.06
N ALA A 58 33.17 21.39 -24.12
CA ALA A 58 34.36 22.11 -24.54
C ALA A 58 35.53 22.02 -23.54
N ASP A 59 35.26 22.01 -22.23
CA ASP A 59 36.24 22.01 -21.14
C ASP A 59 36.24 20.67 -20.36
N GLN A 60 36.64 19.58 -21.02
CA GLN A 60 36.56 18.23 -20.43
C GLN A 60 37.47 18.05 -19.22
N ASP A 61 38.68 18.61 -19.29
CA ASP A 61 39.69 18.50 -18.23
C ASP A 61 39.49 19.58 -17.15
N GLY A 62 38.53 20.48 -17.35
CA GLY A 62 38.11 21.48 -16.38
C GLY A 62 37.66 20.84 -15.07
N GLN A 63 37.92 21.52 -13.96
CA GLN A 63 37.52 21.03 -12.65
C GLN A 63 36.02 21.27 -12.43
N TYR A 64 35.30 20.24 -12.00
CA TYR A 64 33.88 20.29 -11.61
C TYR A 64 33.72 20.58 -10.12
N VAL A 65 34.41 19.81 -9.27
CA VAL A 65 34.44 20.02 -7.81
C VAL A 65 35.83 19.75 -7.25
N LEU A 66 36.23 20.55 -6.26
CA LEU A 66 37.33 20.23 -5.34
C LEU A 66 36.73 19.86 -3.99
N VAL A 67 37.14 18.73 -3.43
CA VAL A 67 36.70 18.25 -2.12
C VAL A 67 37.89 18.16 -1.19
N GLY A 68 37.84 18.89 -0.07
CA GLY A 68 38.89 18.88 0.94
C GLY A 68 38.55 17.98 2.13
N GLU A 69 39.55 17.21 2.57
CA GLU A 69 39.52 16.37 3.77
C GLU A 69 40.86 16.49 4.53
N GLY A 70 40.96 17.51 5.40
CA GLY A 70 42.22 17.82 6.06
C GLY A 70 43.27 18.29 5.03
N ASP A 71 44.39 17.59 4.94
CA ASP A 71 45.46 17.85 3.96
C ASP A 71 45.25 17.13 2.61
N ASN A 72 44.21 16.31 2.49
CA ASN A 72 43.88 15.60 1.25
C ASN A 72 42.88 16.40 0.42
N GLU A 73 43.08 16.39 -0.90
CA GLU A 73 42.19 17.00 -1.88
C GLU A 73 41.80 15.97 -2.94
N TYR A 74 40.52 15.97 -3.31
CA TYR A 74 39.97 15.12 -4.36
C TYR A 74 39.30 16.00 -5.41
N SER A 75 39.46 15.65 -6.68
CA SER A 75 38.83 16.38 -7.76
C SER A 75 37.98 15.46 -8.65
N LEU A 76 36.90 16.03 -9.16
CA LEU A 76 36.15 15.50 -10.29
C LEU A 76 36.28 16.50 -11.44
N THR A 77 36.46 16.00 -12.65
CA THR A 77 36.48 16.83 -13.86
C THR A 77 35.08 16.97 -14.45
N LYS A 78 34.86 18.02 -15.26
CA LYS A 78 33.59 18.21 -15.97
C LYS A 78 33.33 17.10 -16.97
N GLY A 79 34.36 16.60 -17.64
CA GLY A 79 34.25 15.50 -18.61
C GLY A 79 33.77 14.20 -17.98
N GLU A 80 34.29 13.85 -16.80
CA GLU A 80 33.81 12.69 -16.01
C GLU A 80 32.35 12.86 -15.61
N MET A 81 31.99 14.04 -15.10
CA MET A 81 30.63 14.33 -14.67
C MET A 81 29.63 14.27 -15.83
N TYR A 82 29.97 14.88 -16.97
CA TYR A 82 29.13 14.84 -18.17
C TYR A 82 28.90 13.41 -18.68
N ALA A 83 29.95 12.57 -18.71
CA ALA A 83 29.81 11.19 -19.15
C ALA A 83 28.82 10.41 -18.27
N LEU A 84 28.94 10.52 -16.94
CA LEU A 84 28.06 9.85 -15.99
C LEU A 84 26.62 10.36 -16.07
N LEU A 85 26.44 11.68 -16.16
CA LEU A 85 25.13 12.30 -16.30
C LEU A 85 24.44 11.87 -17.61
N LYS A 86 25.18 11.88 -18.72
CA LYS A 86 24.65 11.47 -20.02
C LYS A 86 24.25 9.99 -20.03
N ASP A 87 25.08 9.12 -19.49
CA ASP A 87 24.82 7.67 -19.46
C ASP A 87 23.60 7.32 -18.59
N GLN A 88 23.40 8.02 -17.46
CA GLN A 88 22.31 7.71 -16.52
C GLN A 88 21.00 8.46 -16.82
N TYR A 89 21.09 9.73 -17.23
CA TYR A 89 19.94 10.63 -17.34
C TYR A 89 19.79 11.30 -18.70
N GLY A 90 20.77 11.13 -19.61
CA GLY A 90 20.88 11.88 -20.85
C GLY A 90 19.69 11.71 -21.79
N ILE A 91 19.23 10.48 -21.98
CA ILE A 91 18.13 10.16 -22.92
C ILE A 91 16.84 10.87 -22.49
N ASN A 92 16.41 10.67 -21.24
CA ASN A 92 15.16 11.25 -20.74
C ASN A 92 15.22 12.78 -20.71
N THR A 93 16.35 13.33 -20.28
CA THR A 93 16.55 14.79 -20.23
C THR A 93 16.50 15.41 -21.61
N LEU A 94 17.16 14.80 -22.61
CA LEU A 94 17.11 15.30 -23.98
C LEU A 94 15.69 15.23 -24.55
N PHE A 95 14.97 14.14 -24.30
CA PHE A 95 13.60 13.99 -24.77
C PHE A 95 12.66 15.00 -24.11
N GLU A 96 12.83 15.30 -22.83
CA GLU A 96 12.08 16.35 -22.15
C GLU A 96 12.33 17.73 -22.79
N MET A 97 13.60 18.06 -23.09
CA MET A 97 13.97 19.31 -23.78
C MET A 97 13.33 19.41 -25.17
N LEU A 98 13.36 18.31 -25.94
CA LEU A 98 12.73 18.25 -27.26
C LEU A 98 11.20 18.34 -27.17
N ASP A 99 10.60 17.66 -26.20
CA ASP A 99 9.14 17.66 -25.99
C ASP A 99 8.64 19.05 -25.65
N ARG A 100 9.35 19.76 -24.76
CA ARG A 100 8.99 21.11 -24.40
C ARG A 100 8.95 22.02 -25.62
N GLU A 101 9.98 21.96 -26.46
CA GLU A 101 10.05 22.74 -27.70
C GLU A 101 8.89 22.41 -28.64
N LEU A 102 8.63 21.11 -28.86
CA LEU A 102 7.57 20.65 -29.76
C LEU A 102 6.17 21.01 -29.26
N LEU A 103 5.95 20.96 -27.96
CA LEU A 103 4.66 21.27 -27.34
C LEU A 103 4.45 22.79 -27.17
N GLU A 104 5.51 23.59 -27.17
CA GLU A 104 5.42 25.06 -27.15
C GLU A 104 5.22 25.63 -28.55
N ASN A 105 6.00 25.15 -29.51
CA ASN A 105 6.18 25.76 -30.84
C ASN A 105 5.68 24.89 -32.01
N GLY A 106 4.96 23.80 -31.72
CA GLY A 106 4.31 22.95 -32.72
C GLY A 106 3.06 23.59 -33.35
N GLU A 107 2.17 22.74 -33.90
CA GLU A 107 0.90 23.21 -34.51
C GLU A 107 0.06 24.06 -33.54
N LYS A 108 0.10 23.69 -32.25
CA LYS A 108 -0.50 24.42 -31.14
C LYS A 108 0.47 24.46 -29.98
N ASN A 109 0.40 25.55 -29.21
CA ASN A 109 1.09 25.65 -27.94
C ASN A 109 0.29 24.92 -26.86
N TYR A 110 0.58 23.64 -26.66
CA TYR A 110 -0.05 22.78 -25.66
C TYR A 110 0.37 23.17 -24.23
N LEU A 111 1.57 23.68 -24.04
CA LEU A 111 2.02 24.16 -22.73
C LEU A 111 1.19 25.34 -22.22
N ALA A 112 0.88 26.31 -23.09
CA ALA A 112 0.09 27.49 -22.76
C ALA A 112 -1.41 27.19 -22.56
N GLN A 113 -1.89 26.03 -23.05
CA GLN A 113 -3.27 25.59 -22.83
C GLN A 113 -3.49 24.99 -21.43
N VAL A 114 -2.42 24.50 -20.80
CA VAL A 114 -2.51 23.93 -19.45
C VAL A 114 -2.61 25.07 -18.44
N THR A 115 -3.75 25.12 -17.73
CA THR A 115 -4.02 26.15 -16.74
C THR A 115 -3.30 25.88 -15.42
N ASP A 116 -3.02 26.95 -14.65
CA ASP A 116 -2.44 26.81 -13.31
C ASP A 116 -3.34 26.01 -12.35
N ALA A 117 -4.67 26.06 -12.55
CA ALA A 117 -5.63 25.28 -11.78
C ALA A 117 -5.45 23.78 -12.02
N ALA A 118 -5.34 23.36 -13.30
CA ALA A 118 -5.11 21.95 -13.64
C ALA A 118 -3.75 21.44 -13.12
N VAL A 119 -2.71 22.28 -13.16
CA VAL A 119 -1.41 21.95 -12.56
C VAL A 119 -1.51 21.78 -11.04
N GLN A 120 -2.26 22.66 -10.38
CA GLN A 120 -2.42 22.60 -8.93
C GLN A 120 -3.22 21.35 -8.50
N GLU A 121 -4.26 21.00 -9.25
CA GLU A 121 -5.07 19.80 -9.00
C GLU A 121 -4.23 18.51 -9.11
N GLU A 122 -3.46 18.35 -10.19
CA GLU A 122 -2.59 17.16 -10.35
C GLU A 122 -1.48 17.12 -9.29
N LEU A 123 -0.94 18.27 -8.88
CA LEU A 123 0.03 18.36 -7.79
C LEU A 123 -0.56 17.91 -6.45
N GLU A 124 -1.72 18.42 -6.07
CA GLU A 124 -2.39 18.07 -4.81
C GLU A 124 -2.78 16.60 -4.78
N LYS A 125 -3.31 16.08 -5.89
CA LYS A 125 -3.62 14.67 -6.06
C LYS A 125 -2.40 13.79 -5.79
N GLU A 126 -1.24 14.11 -6.35
CA GLU A 126 -0.03 13.32 -6.13
C GLU A 126 0.58 13.49 -4.74
N MET A 127 0.49 14.69 -4.17
CA MET A 127 1.02 15.02 -2.85
C MET A 127 0.23 14.35 -1.72
N TYR A 128 -1.08 14.20 -1.89
CA TYR A 128 -1.98 13.65 -0.88
C TYR A 128 -2.61 12.31 -1.28
N LYS A 129 -2.08 11.62 -2.30
CA LYS A 129 -2.63 10.35 -2.82
C LYS A 129 -2.85 9.25 -1.78
N ASP A 130 -2.09 9.30 -0.69
CA ASP A 130 -2.12 8.32 0.40
C ASP A 130 -2.95 8.81 1.61
N LEU A 131 -3.61 9.98 1.49
CA LEU A 131 -4.42 10.60 2.54
C LEU A 131 -5.89 10.71 2.13
N ASP A 132 -6.75 10.49 3.12
CA ASP A 132 -8.17 10.84 3.03
C ASP A 132 -8.33 12.31 3.43
N LEU A 133 -8.46 13.20 2.44
CA LEU A 133 -8.35 14.65 2.64
C LEU A 133 -9.43 15.24 3.57
N ASP A 134 -10.60 14.62 3.60
CA ASP A 134 -11.74 15.01 4.43
C ASP A 134 -11.49 14.70 5.92
N LYS A 135 -10.50 13.84 6.19
CA LYS A 135 -10.26 13.23 7.50
C LYS A 135 -8.82 13.40 8.00
N ALA A 136 -7.92 13.87 7.15
CA ALA A 136 -6.51 14.04 7.48
C ALA A 136 -6.27 15.26 8.40
N THR A 137 -5.47 15.06 9.45
CA THR A 137 -5.09 16.12 10.40
C THR A 137 -4.13 17.13 9.75
N PRO A 138 -4.01 18.35 10.33
CA PRO A 138 -2.99 19.31 9.87
C PRO A 138 -1.57 18.75 9.92
N GLU A 139 -1.26 17.92 10.91
CA GLU A 139 0.04 17.27 11.07
C GLU A 139 0.29 16.24 9.95
N GLU A 140 -0.68 15.37 9.64
CA GLU A 140 -0.58 14.39 8.55
C GLU A 140 -0.37 15.08 7.19
N LYS A 141 -1.08 16.21 6.95
CA LYS A 141 -0.90 17.01 5.73
C LYS A 141 0.50 17.64 5.66
N ALA A 142 1.01 18.17 6.77
CA ALA A 142 2.34 18.77 6.83
C ALA A 142 3.46 17.73 6.60
N GLU A 143 3.31 16.52 7.15
CA GLU A 143 4.25 15.42 6.91
C GLU A 143 4.23 14.94 5.46
N ALA A 144 3.05 14.80 4.86
CA ALA A 144 2.90 14.46 3.45
C ALA A 144 3.54 15.53 2.54
N GLU A 145 3.34 16.81 2.84
CA GLU A 145 3.99 17.92 2.14
C GLU A 145 5.52 17.86 2.26
N GLU A 146 6.08 17.76 3.49
CA GLU A 146 7.53 17.71 3.69
C GLU A 146 8.14 16.54 2.93
N LYS A 147 7.55 15.34 3.06
CA LYS A 147 7.99 14.13 2.37
C LYS A 147 7.97 14.33 0.85
N TYR A 148 6.86 14.80 0.30
CA TYR A 148 6.71 15.02 -1.13
C TYR A 148 7.76 16.01 -1.67
N TYR A 149 7.93 17.17 -1.02
CA TYR A 149 8.92 18.16 -1.48
C TYR A 149 10.36 17.67 -1.34
N ASN A 150 10.69 16.88 -0.31
CA ASN A 150 12.01 16.27 -0.16
C ASN A 150 12.29 15.24 -1.27
N GLU A 151 11.32 14.38 -1.59
CA GLU A 151 11.42 13.41 -2.70
C GLU A 151 11.64 14.12 -4.04
N ARG A 152 10.87 15.18 -4.32
CA ARG A 152 11.03 15.99 -5.54
C ARG A 152 12.38 16.73 -5.58
N TYR A 153 12.87 17.20 -4.44
CA TYR A 153 14.19 17.84 -4.35
C TYR A 153 15.31 16.86 -4.71
N VAL A 154 15.24 15.61 -4.23
CA VAL A 154 16.20 14.55 -4.59
C VAL A 154 16.11 14.16 -6.06
N GLN A 155 14.93 14.26 -6.67
CA GLN A 155 14.72 14.05 -8.11
C GLN A 155 15.19 15.22 -9.00
N GLY A 156 15.69 16.31 -8.40
CA GLY A 156 16.24 17.48 -9.12
C GLY A 156 15.31 18.69 -9.19
N LEU A 157 14.06 18.58 -8.73
CA LEU A 157 13.09 19.67 -8.73
C LEU A 157 13.17 20.44 -7.41
N LYS A 158 14.02 21.47 -7.39
CA LYS A 158 14.46 22.13 -6.14
C LYS A 158 13.45 23.14 -5.60
N THR A 159 12.57 23.63 -6.45
CA THR A 159 11.59 24.68 -6.14
C THR A 159 10.17 24.26 -6.48
N LYS A 160 9.19 24.86 -5.80
CA LYS A 160 7.76 24.66 -6.13
C LYS A 160 7.45 25.07 -7.58
N ALA A 161 8.15 26.07 -8.12
CA ALA A 161 7.98 26.50 -9.50
C ALA A 161 8.42 25.43 -10.50
N GLU A 162 9.56 24.76 -10.25
CA GLU A 162 10.05 23.66 -11.09
C GLU A 162 9.12 22.45 -11.02
N ILE A 163 8.56 22.15 -9.84
CA ILE A 163 7.55 21.07 -9.69
C ILE A 163 6.29 21.39 -10.51
N LYS A 164 5.79 22.63 -10.43
CA LYS A 164 4.63 23.06 -11.23
C LYS A 164 4.91 23.00 -12.73
N ASP A 165 6.11 23.41 -13.14
CA ASP A 165 6.53 23.38 -14.54
C ASP A 165 6.68 21.94 -15.07
N TYR A 166 7.16 21.01 -14.24
CA TYR A 166 7.15 19.57 -14.55
C TYR A 166 5.73 19.06 -14.84
N TYR A 167 4.77 19.33 -13.94
CA TYR A 167 3.38 18.91 -14.16
C TYR A 167 2.72 19.59 -15.35
N ARG A 168 3.07 20.85 -15.63
CA ARG A 168 2.59 21.55 -16.84
C ARG A 168 3.03 20.82 -18.10
N LEU A 169 4.28 20.35 -18.16
CA LEU A 169 4.78 19.57 -19.28
C LEU A 169 4.08 18.21 -19.39
N GLU A 170 3.89 17.48 -18.28
CA GLU A 170 3.19 16.19 -18.27
C GLU A 170 1.73 16.31 -18.74
N LEU A 171 1.01 17.35 -18.29
CA LEU A 171 -0.35 17.62 -18.75
C LEU A 171 -0.39 18.04 -20.23
N ALA A 172 0.60 18.80 -20.71
CA ALA A 172 0.70 19.16 -22.12
C ALA A 172 0.96 17.93 -23.01
N LYS A 173 1.81 16.99 -22.57
CA LYS A 173 2.01 15.70 -23.24
C LYS A 173 0.71 14.89 -23.30
N LYS A 174 -0.04 14.81 -22.20
CA LYS A 174 -1.37 14.15 -22.17
C LYS A 174 -2.35 14.81 -23.15
N ALA A 175 -2.40 16.14 -23.21
CA ALA A 175 -3.28 16.88 -24.12
C ALA A 175 -2.92 16.64 -25.60
N TYR A 176 -1.63 16.63 -25.95
CA TYR A 176 -1.19 16.26 -27.29
C TYR A 176 -1.52 14.80 -27.62
N ALA A 177 -1.29 13.88 -26.68
CA ALA A 177 -1.61 12.46 -26.87
C ALA A 177 -3.11 12.24 -27.11
N ALA A 178 -3.99 13.01 -26.46
CA ALA A 178 -5.44 13.00 -26.73
C ALA A 178 -5.74 13.38 -28.18
N LYS A 179 -5.15 14.46 -28.68
CA LYS A 179 -5.28 14.86 -30.10
C LYS A 179 -4.73 13.80 -31.05
N TYR A 180 -3.58 13.22 -30.73
CA TYR A 180 -2.97 12.15 -31.50
C TYR A 180 -3.88 10.90 -31.58
N LEU A 181 -4.55 10.56 -30.48
CA LEU A 181 -5.54 9.49 -30.43
C LEU A 181 -6.77 9.80 -31.28
N GLU A 182 -7.29 11.03 -31.23
CA GLU A 182 -8.40 11.45 -32.09
C GLU A 182 -8.07 11.29 -33.58
N ASP A 183 -6.84 11.62 -33.99
CA ASP A 183 -6.39 11.45 -35.36
C ASP A 183 -6.24 9.97 -35.75
N GLU A 184 -5.72 9.12 -34.84
CA GLU A 184 -5.66 7.66 -35.05
C GLU A 184 -7.07 7.05 -35.17
N ILE A 185 -8.02 7.50 -34.34
CA ILE A 185 -9.42 7.07 -34.40
C ILE A 185 -10.03 7.51 -35.73
N ALA A 186 -9.94 8.79 -36.10
CA ALA A 186 -10.53 9.32 -37.31
C ALA A 186 -9.98 8.62 -38.57
N LYS A 187 -8.67 8.37 -38.61
CA LYS A 187 -8.04 7.64 -39.71
C LYS A 187 -8.55 6.20 -39.80
N LYS A 188 -8.50 5.46 -38.69
CA LYS A 188 -8.89 4.04 -38.70
C LYS A 188 -10.38 3.85 -38.96
N ASP A 189 -11.23 4.73 -38.45
CA ASP A 189 -12.67 4.68 -38.68
C ASP A 189 -13.05 5.02 -40.13
N ALA A 190 -12.28 5.89 -40.80
CA ALA A 190 -12.47 6.19 -42.23
C ALA A 190 -12.04 5.05 -43.15
N GLU A 191 -11.08 4.22 -42.70
CA GLU A 191 -10.57 3.05 -43.42
C GLU A 191 -11.39 1.76 -43.16
N ALA A 192 -12.26 1.76 -42.15
CA ALA A 192 -13.02 0.57 -41.73
C ALA A 192 -14.18 0.23 -42.68
N GLU A 193 -14.31 -1.05 -43.06
CA GLU A 193 -15.43 -1.51 -43.90
C GLU A 193 -16.73 -1.70 -43.09
N ASP A 194 -16.63 -1.96 -41.79
CA ASP A 194 -17.75 -2.08 -40.85
C ASP A 194 -17.40 -1.67 -39.40
N ASP A 195 -18.39 -1.70 -38.50
CA ASP A 195 -18.25 -1.29 -37.10
C ASP A 195 -17.33 -2.20 -36.25
N THR A 196 -16.93 -3.38 -36.75
CA THR A 196 -15.99 -4.28 -36.07
C THR A 196 -14.53 -3.92 -36.34
N GLU A 197 -14.26 -3.22 -37.45
CA GLU A 197 -12.92 -2.79 -37.87
C GLU A 197 -12.55 -1.37 -37.44
N LYS A 198 -13.53 -0.58 -36.98
CA LYS A 198 -13.33 0.74 -36.36
C LYS A 198 -12.32 0.69 -35.22
N TYR A 199 -11.74 1.84 -34.88
CA TYR A 199 -10.74 1.95 -33.81
C TYR A 199 -11.26 1.36 -32.50
N PHE A 200 -12.44 1.80 -32.08
CA PHE A 200 -13.23 1.13 -31.06
C PHE A 200 -14.29 0.28 -31.74
N SER A 201 -14.08 -1.04 -31.72
CA SER A 201 -15.02 -1.99 -32.32
C SER A 201 -16.35 -1.98 -31.58
N LYS A 202 -17.42 -2.41 -32.26
CA LYS A 202 -18.75 -2.61 -31.65
C LYS A 202 -18.67 -3.41 -30.34
N THR A 203 -17.88 -4.49 -30.31
CA THR A 203 -17.71 -5.33 -29.11
C THR A 203 -17.03 -4.57 -27.96
N ALA A 204 -16.04 -3.71 -28.24
CA ALA A 204 -15.42 -2.88 -27.22
C ALA A 204 -16.41 -1.87 -26.62
N ILE A 205 -17.22 -1.23 -27.47
CA ILE A 205 -18.28 -0.31 -27.04
C ILE A 205 -19.31 -1.05 -26.18
N GLU A 206 -19.81 -2.21 -26.63
CA GLU A 206 -20.78 -3.01 -25.86
C GLU A 206 -20.21 -3.48 -24.52
N THR A 207 -18.94 -3.89 -24.49
CA THR A 207 -18.25 -4.32 -23.26
C THR A 207 -18.13 -3.16 -22.28
N LYS A 208 -17.68 -1.99 -22.75
CA LYS A 208 -17.53 -0.80 -21.91
C LYS A 208 -18.89 -0.27 -21.43
N TYR A 209 -19.90 -0.26 -22.29
CA TYR A 209 -21.28 0.08 -21.91
C TYR A 209 -21.80 -0.83 -20.81
N ASN A 210 -21.62 -2.15 -20.92
CA ASN A 210 -22.05 -3.09 -19.88
C ASN A 210 -21.25 -2.95 -18.57
N ALA A 211 -20.02 -2.42 -18.65
CA ALA A 211 -19.23 -2.11 -17.47
C ALA A 211 -19.68 -0.80 -16.78
N LEU A 212 -20.00 0.23 -17.57
CA LEU A 212 -20.42 1.55 -17.07
C LEU A 212 -21.89 1.60 -16.62
N TYR A 213 -22.76 0.86 -17.29
CA TYR A 213 -24.21 0.91 -17.06
C TYR A 213 -24.73 -0.45 -16.65
N LYS A 214 -25.25 -0.53 -15.43
CA LYS A 214 -25.84 -1.73 -14.82
C LYS A 214 -27.29 -1.48 -14.48
N GLU A 215 -28.06 -2.55 -14.41
CA GLU A 215 -29.41 -2.46 -13.84
C GLU A 215 -29.30 -2.10 -12.35
N GLN A 216 -30.30 -1.39 -11.86
CA GLN A 216 -30.43 -1.06 -10.43
C GLN A 216 -31.80 -1.52 -9.94
N TYR A 217 -31.93 -1.73 -8.64
CA TYR A 217 -33.13 -2.29 -8.04
C TYR A 217 -33.48 -1.56 -6.77
N PHE A 218 -34.75 -1.18 -6.63
CA PHE A 218 -35.30 -0.83 -5.32
C PHE A 218 -35.71 -2.13 -4.63
N VAL A 219 -35.06 -2.45 -3.51
CA VAL A 219 -35.30 -3.68 -2.73
C VAL A 219 -35.13 -3.41 -1.24
N ILE A 220 -35.86 -4.15 -0.41
CA ILE A 220 -35.57 -4.26 1.02
C ILE A 220 -34.89 -5.61 1.24
N ILE A 221 -33.70 -5.58 1.82
CA ILE A 221 -32.93 -6.77 2.17
C ILE A 221 -32.73 -6.78 3.68
N LEU A 222 -33.04 -7.91 4.31
CA LEU A 222 -32.84 -8.10 5.73
C LEU A 222 -31.77 -9.17 5.92
N GLU A 223 -30.59 -8.78 6.42
CA GLU A 223 -29.45 -9.67 6.64
C GLU A 223 -29.21 -9.92 8.13
N TYR A 224 -28.97 -11.19 8.46
CA TYR A 224 -28.67 -11.64 9.81
C TYR A 224 -27.48 -12.61 9.79
N ALA A 225 -26.66 -12.56 10.85
CA ALA A 225 -25.51 -13.44 10.98
C ALA A 225 -25.94 -14.89 11.23
N THR A 226 -27.00 -15.10 12.02
CA THR A 226 -27.48 -16.44 12.38
C THR A 226 -28.96 -16.63 12.05
N ARG A 227 -29.36 -17.89 11.87
CA ARG A 227 -30.78 -18.25 11.72
C ARG A 227 -31.58 -17.82 12.96
N LYS A 228 -30.96 -17.91 14.14
CA LYS A 228 -31.57 -17.57 15.42
C LYS A 228 -31.92 -16.09 15.47
N ASP A 229 -31.01 -15.21 15.07
CA ASP A 229 -31.25 -13.77 15.01
C ASP A 229 -32.37 -13.43 14.03
N ALA A 230 -32.34 -14.05 12.84
CA ALA A 230 -33.32 -13.79 11.79
C ALA A 230 -34.75 -14.13 12.20
N TYR A 231 -34.95 -15.33 12.76
CA TYR A 231 -36.26 -15.78 13.23
C TYR A 231 -36.66 -15.09 14.53
N GLY A 232 -35.70 -14.82 15.42
CA GLY A 232 -35.90 -14.10 16.66
C GLY A 232 -36.39 -12.67 16.45
N ALA A 233 -35.81 -11.95 15.49
CA ALA A 233 -36.25 -10.59 15.15
C ALA A 233 -37.70 -10.58 14.64
N LEU A 234 -38.10 -11.60 13.86
CA LEU A 234 -39.48 -11.74 13.40
C LEU A 234 -40.44 -12.07 14.56
N GLU A 235 -40.02 -12.92 15.50
CA GLU A 235 -40.80 -13.27 16.69
C GLU A 235 -40.95 -12.10 17.66
N GLN A 236 -39.95 -11.25 17.78
CA GLN A 236 -40.03 -9.99 18.51
C GLN A 236 -41.17 -9.09 17.98
N LEU A 237 -41.50 -9.16 16.68
CA LEU A 237 -42.67 -8.48 16.10
C LEU A 237 -44.00 -9.24 16.27
N GLY A 238 -43.99 -10.39 16.94
CA GLY A 238 -45.17 -11.24 17.14
C GLY A 238 -45.46 -12.19 15.98
N TYR A 239 -44.47 -12.49 15.14
CA TYR A 239 -44.65 -13.32 13.93
C TYR A 239 -43.71 -14.53 13.91
N LYS A 240 -44.11 -15.59 13.21
CA LYS A 240 -43.30 -16.80 13.02
C LYS A 240 -43.41 -17.30 11.59
N ILE A 241 -42.42 -18.08 11.15
CA ILE A 241 -42.50 -18.78 9.86
C ILE A 241 -43.02 -20.19 10.08
N LYS A 242 -44.14 -20.52 9.43
CA LYS A 242 -44.61 -21.90 9.28
C LYS A 242 -43.98 -22.49 8.02
N ASP A 243 -43.14 -23.51 8.20
CA ASP A 243 -42.49 -24.20 7.10
C ASP A 243 -43.49 -24.97 6.22
N GLN A 244 -43.08 -25.28 4.99
CA GLN A 244 -43.88 -26.10 4.07
C GLN A 244 -44.28 -27.44 4.71
N GLU A 245 -45.57 -27.73 4.71
CA GLU A 245 -46.15 -29.00 5.14
C GLU A 245 -45.67 -30.19 4.27
N LYS A 246 -45.43 -31.32 4.95
CA LYS A 246 -45.05 -32.60 4.34
C LYS A 246 -46.12 -33.65 4.64
N ASP A 247 -46.32 -34.57 3.70
CA ASP A 247 -47.19 -35.72 3.88
C ASP A 247 -46.59 -36.75 4.86
N GLU A 248 -47.37 -37.80 5.14
CA GLU A 248 -47.00 -38.88 6.06
C GLU A 248 -45.70 -39.62 5.66
N ASN A 249 -45.26 -39.50 4.40
CA ASN A 249 -44.06 -40.11 3.86
C ASN A 249 -42.87 -39.11 3.79
N GLY A 250 -43.07 -37.88 4.27
CA GLY A 250 -42.06 -36.82 4.25
C GLY A 250 -41.92 -36.11 2.89
N ALA A 251 -42.81 -36.36 1.92
CA ALA A 251 -42.87 -35.62 0.67
C ALA A 251 -43.60 -34.29 0.86
N LEU A 252 -43.21 -33.24 0.14
CA LEU A 252 -43.89 -31.94 0.24
C LEU A 252 -45.33 -32.05 -0.26
N ILE A 253 -46.28 -31.51 0.52
CA ILE A 253 -47.68 -31.45 0.10
C ILE A 253 -47.81 -30.49 -1.10
N PRO A 254 -48.48 -30.88 -2.20
CA PRO A 254 -48.73 -29.99 -3.32
C PRO A 254 -49.39 -28.68 -2.85
N ASP A 255 -48.92 -27.55 -3.37
CA ASP A 255 -49.39 -26.20 -3.03
C ASP A 255 -49.02 -25.65 -1.64
N SER A 256 -48.28 -26.44 -0.84
CA SER A 256 -47.68 -25.98 0.40
C SER A 256 -46.49 -25.04 0.15
N TYR A 257 -46.39 -23.97 0.93
CA TYR A 257 -45.29 -23.00 0.89
C TYR A 257 -45.00 -22.44 2.29
N ASN A 258 -43.85 -21.77 2.46
CA ASN A 258 -43.49 -21.15 3.73
C ASN A 258 -44.37 -19.92 3.95
N LYS A 259 -44.91 -19.75 5.16
CA LYS A 259 -45.87 -18.69 5.47
C LYS A 259 -45.42 -17.89 6.69
N TRP A 260 -45.54 -16.58 6.63
CA TRP A 260 -45.42 -15.74 7.82
C TRP A 260 -46.77 -15.75 8.53
N MET A 261 -46.78 -16.16 9.79
CA MET A 261 -47.97 -16.37 10.60
C MET A 261 -47.90 -15.51 11.86
N LYS A 262 -49.03 -15.01 12.33
CA LYS A 262 -49.15 -14.39 13.65
C LYS A 262 -48.93 -15.42 14.75
N ILE A 263 -48.18 -15.05 15.79
CA ILE A 263 -48.06 -15.85 17.01
C ILE A 263 -49.36 -15.67 17.80
N PRO A 264 -50.14 -16.74 18.03
CA PRO A 264 -51.42 -16.62 18.72
C PRO A 264 -51.23 -16.30 20.20
N ASN A 265 -51.95 -15.31 20.71
CA ASN A 265 -52.18 -15.16 22.16
C ASN A 265 -53.25 -16.18 22.62
N GLU A 266 -53.42 -16.38 23.94
CA GLU A 266 -54.23 -17.46 24.55
C GLU A 266 -55.69 -17.62 24.04
N GLU A 267 -56.20 -16.69 23.22
CA GLU A 267 -57.55 -16.70 22.62
C GLU A 267 -57.59 -16.65 21.07
N GLN A 268 -56.45 -16.73 20.36
CA GLN A 268 -56.38 -16.54 18.90
C GLN A 268 -55.95 -17.80 18.11
N VAL A 269 -56.40 -17.88 16.85
CA VAL A 269 -56.03 -18.93 15.88
C VAL A 269 -54.79 -18.46 15.11
N GLU A 270 -53.95 -19.38 14.61
CA GLU A 270 -52.86 -19.02 13.70
C GLU A 270 -53.40 -18.41 12.40
N GLU A 271 -53.05 -17.15 12.12
CA GLU A 271 -53.45 -16.42 10.92
C GLU A 271 -52.22 -16.05 10.07
N GLU A 272 -52.34 -16.19 8.74
CA GLU A 272 -51.30 -15.75 7.79
C GLU A 272 -51.29 -14.23 7.69
N LEU A 273 -50.10 -13.63 7.56
CA LEU A 273 -49.96 -12.19 7.41
C LEU A 273 -50.57 -11.72 6.08
N THR A 274 -51.25 -10.58 6.13
CA THR A 274 -51.68 -9.82 4.96
C THR A 274 -50.48 -9.18 4.25
N ARG A 275 -50.71 -8.61 3.05
CA ARG A 275 -49.67 -7.91 2.29
C ARG A 275 -49.11 -6.72 3.06
N GLU A 276 -49.97 -5.95 3.69
CA GLU A 276 -49.70 -4.74 4.45
C GLU A 276 -48.94 -5.07 5.73
N GLU A 277 -49.33 -6.14 6.44
CA GLU A 277 -48.59 -6.65 7.60
C GLU A 277 -47.22 -7.17 7.20
N THR A 278 -47.11 -7.84 6.05
CA THR A 278 -45.82 -8.31 5.52
C THR A 278 -44.88 -7.14 5.22
N ILE A 279 -45.35 -6.12 4.51
CA ILE A 279 -44.56 -4.92 4.19
C ILE A 279 -44.14 -4.18 5.45
N LYS A 280 -45.08 -3.99 6.40
CA LYS A 280 -44.79 -3.38 7.69
C LYS A 280 -43.70 -4.14 8.43
N ALA A 281 -43.77 -5.47 8.47
CA ALA A 281 -42.73 -6.29 9.10
C ALA A 281 -41.36 -6.11 8.41
N PHE A 282 -41.31 -6.04 7.08
CA PHE A 282 -40.07 -5.73 6.36
C PHE A 282 -39.50 -4.35 6.75
N ILE A 283 -40.34 -3.32 6.84
CA ILE A 283 -39.94 -1.97 7.25
C ILE A 283 -39.43 -1.96 8.69
N ASP A 284 -40.15 -2.59 9.62
CA ASP A 284 -39.79 -2.62 11.05
C ASP A 284 -38.47 -3.38 11.30
N LEU A 285 -38.27 -4.51 10.61
CA LEU A 285 -37.02 -5.28 10.67
C LEU A 285 -35.86 -4.50 10.07
N TYR A 286 -36.08 -3.82 8.94
CA TYR A 286 -35.05 -2.98 8.31
C TYR A 286 -34.65 -1.82 9.22
N ASN A 287 -35.62 -1.11 9.78
CA ASN A 287 -35.38 -0.03 10.74
C ASN A 287 -34.61 -0.53 11.97
N THR A 288 -34.94 -1.73 12.46
CA THR A 288 -34.23 -2.34 13.60
C THR A 288 -32.76 -2.64 13.27
N LEU A 289 -32.49 -3.25 12.10
CA LEU A 289 -31.15 -3.59 11.63
C LEU A 289 -30.25 -2.36 11.39
N HIS A 290 -30.85 -1.22 11.03
CA HIS A 290 -30.14 -0.03 10.59
C HIS A 290 -30.34 1.20 11.49
N SER A 291 -30.98 1.04 12.65
CA SER A 291 -31.31 2.14 13.57
C SER A 291 -30.09 2.95 14.02
N TYR A 292 -28.96 2.29 14.27
CA TYR A 292 -27.71 2.96 14.67
C TYR A 292 -27.11 3.89 13.61
N LYS A 293 -27.54 3.76 12.35
CA LYS A 293 -27.07 4.61 11.24
C LYS A 293 -27.81 5.93 11.17
N VAL A 294 -28.88 6.10 11.95
CA VAL A 294 -29.73 7.29 11.92
C VAL A 294 -29.07 8.42 12.72
N GLU A 295 -28.97 9.59 12.11
CA GLU A 295 -28.55 10.80 12.81
C GLU A 295 -29.53 11.09 13.97
N GLY A 296 -29.00 11.18 15.19
CA GLY A 296 -29.80 11.38 16.41
C GLY A 296 -30.15 10.10 17.20
N TYR A 297 -29.62 8.93 16.81
CA TYR A 297 -29.69 7.73 17.64
C TYR A 297 -29.13 8.00 19.07
N PRO A 298 -29.80 7.56 20.15
CA PRO A 298 -30.92 6.60 20.20
C PRO A 298 -32.32 7.23 20.20
N ASN A 299 -32.44 8.55 20.07
CA ASN A 299 -33.74 9.23 20.11
C ASN A 299 -34.46 9.15 18.76
N GLU A 300 -33.70 9.07 17.66
CA GLU A 300 -34.18 8.79 16.32
C GLU A 300 -33.68 7.41 15.88
N THR A 301 -34.57 6.55 15.41
CA THR A 301 -34.28 5.12 15.18
C THR A 301 -34.80 4.60 13.84
N LEU A 302 -35.67 5.36 13.16
CA LEU A 302 -36.31 4.92 11.92
C LEU A 302 -35.47 5.31 10.71
N THR A 303 -34.91 4.33 10.01
CA THR A 303 -34.15 4.52 8.76
C THR A 303 -35.09 4.77 7.57
N LEU A 304 -36.20 4.04 7.50
CA LEU A 304 -37.30 4.20 6.56
C LEU A 304 -38.45 4.94 7.25
N LYS A 305 -38.73 6.15 6.77
CA LYS A 305 -39.74 7.06 7.30
C LYS A 305 -40.88 7.26 6.30
N GLU A 306 -42.10 7.31 6.82
CA GLU A 306 -43.27 7.72 6.04
C GLU A 306 -43.08 9.17 5.55
N GLY A 307 -43.45 9.46 4.32
CA GLY A 307 -43.24 10.74 3.63
C GLY A 307 -41.86 10.91 3.00
N VAL A 308 -40.93 9.97 3.24
CA VAL A 308 -39.57 9.99 2.65
C VAL A 308 -39.40 8.81 1.70
N GLN A 309 -39.23 7.58 2.23
CA GLN A 309 -39.03 6.38 1.40
C GLN A 309 -40.34 5.72 0.99
N TYR A 310 -41.42 5.94 1.74
CA TYR A 310 -42.74 5.43 1.40
C TYR A 310 -43.85 6.34 1.90
N THR A 311 -45.06 6.18 1.37
CA THR A 311 -46.30 6.77 1.87
C THR A 311 -47.38 5.69 2.02
N ILE A 312 -48.38 5.92 2.85
CA ILE A 312 -49.55 5.04 2.96
C ILE A 312 -50.73 5.75 2.29
N ASN A 313 -51.39 5.10 1.32
CA ASN A 313 -52.55 5.68 0.65
C ASN A 313 -53.83 5.58 1.51
N GLU A 314 -54.94 6.14 1.02
CA GLU A 314 -56.22 6.14 1.75
C GLU A 314 -56.79 4.73 2.02
N ASP A 315 -56.41 3.74 1.21
CA ASP A 315 -56.81 2.33 1.34
C ASP A 315 -55.88 1.52 2.27
N GLY A 316 -54.83 2.15 2.81
CA GLY A 316 -53.84 1.49 3.67
C GLY A 316 -52.71 0.77 2.94
N HIS A 317 -52.60 0.93 1.61
CA HIS A 317 -51.51 0.34 0.82
C HIS A 317 -50.23 1.17 0.93
N TYR A 318 -49.10 0.49 1.05
CA TYR A 318 -47.77 1.10 1.07
C TYR A 318 -47.33 1.44 -0.36
N ILE A 319 -46.86 2.67 -0.59
CA ILE A 319 -46.33 3.13 -1.87
C ILE A 319 -44.89 3.59 -1.64
N PHE A 320 -43.92 2.87 -2.21
CA PHE A 320 -42.50 3.19 -2.08
C PHE A 320 -42.04 4.23 -3.10
N HIS A 321 -41.02 4.99 -2.73
CA HIS A 321 -40.22 5.77 -3.66
C HIS A 321 -39.48 4.84 -4.64
N GLN A 322 -39.37 5.27 -5.90
CA GLN A 322 -39.02 4.41 -7.03
C GLN A 322 -38.21 5.13 -8.12
N GLU A 323 -37.67 6.32 -7.83
CA GLU A 323 -36.87 7.12 -8.77
C GLU A 323 -35.45 7.26 -8.22
N VAL A 324 -34.44 7.27 -9.08
CA VAL A 324 -33.05 7.45 -8.64
C VAL A 324 -32.80 8.95 -8.47
N ILE A 325 -32.54 9.39 -7.25
CA ILE A 325 -32.10 10.77 -6.99
C ILE A 325 -30.62 10.88 -7.33
N LYS A 326 -30.25 11.96 -8.04
CA LYS A 326 -28.89 12.21 -8.50
C LYS A 326 -28.38 13.55 -7.99
N ASP A 327 -27.08 13.65 -7.79
CA ASP A 327 -26.39 14.89 -7.45
C ASP A 327 -26.24 15.82 -8.66
N GLU A 328 -25.60 16.99 -8.45
CA GLU A 328 -25.37 18.00 -9.49
C GLU A 328 -24.48 17.48 -10.64
N ASP A 329 -23.62 16.50 -10.35
CA ASP A 329 -22.70 15.87 -11.30
C ASP A 329 -23.35 14.67 -12.04
N GLY A 330 -24.58 14.30 -11.66
CA GLY A 330 -25.35 13.23 -12.26
C GLY A 330 -25.04 11.83 -11.73
N ASN A 331 -24.29 11.71 -10.63
CA ASN A 331 -24.07 10.48 -9.89
C ASN A 331 -25.24 10.20 -8.95
N VAL A 332 -25.38 8.95 -8.48
CA VAL A 332 -26.39 8.61 -7.48
C VAL A 332 -26.08 9.35 -6.18
N SER A 333 -27.01 10.16 -5.70
CA SER A 333 -26.81 10.94 -4.47
C SER A 333 -27.08 10.12 -3.20
N ASP A 334 -26.53 10.56 -2.08
CA ASP A 334 -26.82 10.04 -0.72
C ASP A 334 -28.18 10.49 -0.17
N ASP A 335 -29.11 10.93 -1.02
CA ASP A 335 -30.47 11.28 -0.59
C ASP A 335 -31.13 10.07 0.10
N PRO A 336 -31.75 10.22 1.28
CA PRO A 336 -32.41 9.13 2.00
C PRO A 336 -33.42 8.34 1.16
N LYS A 337 -33.99 8.92 0.11
CA LYS A 337 -34.89 8.24 -0.83
C LYS A 337 -34.22 7.11 -1.62
N ASN A 338 -32.90 7.18 -1.81
CA ASN A 338 -32.11 6.13 -2.45
C ASN A 338 -31.71 5.00 -1.48
N ALA A 339 -32.11 5.03 -0.19
CA ALA A 339 -31.68 4.05 0.81
C ALA A 339 -32.02 2.58 0.49
N LEU A 340 -32.95 2.35 -0.44
CA LEU A 340 -33.36 1.01 -0.89
C LEU A 340 -32.84 0.68 -2.29
N LEU A 341 -32.00 1.51 -2.89
CA LEU A 341 -31.43 1.33 -4.23
C LEU A 341 -30.16 0.50 -4.15
N TYR A 342 -30.11 -0.59 -4.92
CA TYR A 342 -28.95 -1.48 -5.01
C TYR A 342 -28.58 -1.76 -6.47
N THR A 343 -27.31 -1.96 -6.73
CA THR A 343 -26.74 -2.43 -8.00
C THR A 343 -26.59 -3.95 -8.01
N ASP A 344 -26.39 -4.54 -9.21
CA ASP A 344 -26.06 -5.96 -9.37
C ASP A 344 -24.88 -6.41 -8.49
N GLU A 345 -23.86 -5.57 -8.37
CA GLU A 345 -22.63 -5.89 -7.63
C GLU A 345 -22.86 -5.90 -6.12
N GLU A 346 -23.61 -4.94 -5.60
CA GLU A 346 -23.97 -4.88 -4.17
C GLU A 346 -24.84 -6.08 -3.81
N LEU A 347 -25.85 -6.40 -4.63
CA LEU A 347 -26.70 -7.59 -4.41
C LEU A 347 -25.87 -8.89 -4.45
N LYS A 348 -24.92 -8.98 -5.38
CA LYS A 348 -24.03 -10.14 -5.49
C LYS A 348 -23.05 -10.24 -4.32
N ALA A 349 -22.58 -9.11 -3.79
CA ALA A 349 -21.71 -9.04 -2.63
C ALA A 349 -22.41 -9.53 -1.35
N ILE A 350 -23.72 -9.29 -1.24
CA ILE A 350 -24.57 -9.90 -0.22
C ILE A 350 -24.68 -11.42 -0.45
N GLY A 351 -24.99 -11.82 -1.69
CA GLY A 351 -24.88 -13.21 -2.12
C GLY A 351 -25.45 -13.47 -3.51
N ALA A 352 -24.84 -14.37 -4.29
CA ALA A 352 -25.31 -14.68 -5.64
C ALA A 352 -26.77 -15.17 -5.70
N ALA A 353 -27.26 -15.82 -4.64
CA ALA A 353 -28.67 -16.21 -4.50
C ALA A 353 -29.61 -15.00 -4.32
N VAL A 354 -29.15 -13.93 -3.67
CA VAL A 354 -29.89 -12.67 -3.50
C VAL A 354 -30.13 -12.02 -4.85
N LEU A 355 -29.07 -11.80 -5.63
CA LEU A 355 -29.18 -11.26 -6.98
C LEU A 355 -30.11 -12.11 -7.85
N SER A 356 -29.92 -13.44 -7.82
CA SER A 356 -30.76 -14.36 -8.58
C SER A 356 -32.25 -14.24 -8.20
N ASP A 357 -32.58 -14.11 -6.91
CA ASP A 357 -33.98 -13.93 -6.50
C ASP A 357 -34.52 -12.56 -6.95
N VAL A 358 -33.76 -11.48 -6.75
CA VAL A 358 -34.17 -10.12 -7.18
C VAL A 358 -34.45 -10.08 -8.69
N MET A 359 -33.60 -10.67 -9.51
CA MET A 359 -33.82 -10.71 -10.98
C MET A 359 -35.09 -11.49 -11.36
N ASN A 360 -35.40 -12.58 -10.65
CA ASN A 360 -36.53 -13.46 -10.98
C ASN A 360 -37.85 -13.06 -10.29
N PHE A 361 -37.80 -12.22 -9.26
CA PHE A 361 -38.98 -11.77 -8.55
C PHE A 361 -39.75 -10.73 -9.35
N LYS A 362 -41.08 -10.72 -9.17
CA LYS A 362 -41.94 -9.64 -9.65
C LYS A 362 -41.76 -8.43 -8.74
N ALA A 363 -41.89 -7.23 -9.31
CA ALA A 363 -41.99 -6.01 -8.50
C ALA A 363 -43.26 -6.05 -7.65
N TYR A 364 -43.16 -5.55 -6.41
CA TYR A 364 -44.31 -5.27 -5.58
C TYR A 364 -45.23 -4.24 -6.26
N ASP A 365 -46.53 -4.53 -6.23
CA ASP A 365 -47.58 -3.67 -6.76
C ASP A 365 -48.65 -3.46 -5.67
N PRO A 366 -48.91 -2.21 -5.25
CA PRO A 366 -49.84 -1.92 -4.16
C PRO A 366 -51.30 -2.32 -4.46
N GLU A 367 -51.66 -2.50 -5.73
CA GLU A 367 -53.01 -2.86 -6.14
C GLU A 367 -53.15 -4.36 -6.41
N THR A 368 -52.10 -5.01 -6.92
CA THR A 368 -52.22 -6.39 -7.45
C THR A 368 -51.41 -7.46 -6.70
N SER A 369 -50.44 -7.07 -5.87
CA SER A 369 -49.70 -8.03 -5.04
C SER A 369 -50.61 -8.69 -4.02
N VAL A 370 -50.43 -9.99 -3.79
CA VAL A 370 -51.06 -10.79 -2.73
C VAL A 370 -50.02 -11.77 -2.16
N VAL A 371 -50.21 -12.20 -0.90
CA VAL A 371 -49.35 -13.19 -0.25
C VAL A 371 -49.84 -14.60 -0.63
N ASN A 372 -49.19 -15.23 -1.62
CA ASN A 372 -49.48 -16.61 -2.03
C ASN A 372 -48.26 -17.27 -2.70
N LYS A 373 -48.37 -18.57 -3.03
CA LYS A 373 -47.28 -19.37 -3.65
C LYS A 373 -46.83 -18.90 -5.05
N ASP A 374 -47.70 -18.20 -5.80
CA ASP A 374 -47.52 -17.92 -7.23
C ASP A 374 -46.99 -16.50 -7.48
N GLN A 375 -47.14 -15.58 -6.53
CA GLN A 375 -46.65 -14.21 -6.61
C GLN A 375 -45.36 -14.03 -5.78
N ARG A 376 -44.21 -14.20 -6.43
CA ARG A 376 -42.87 -14.04 -5.84
C ARG A 376 -42.39 -12.59 -5.90
N TRP A 377 -42.97 -11.71 -5.09
CA TRP A 377 -42.48 -10.32 -4.91
C TRP A 377 -41.66 -10.15 -3.62
N PHE A 378 -41.70 -11.13 -2.73
CA PHE A 378 -40.80 -11.26 -1.58
C PHE A 378 -40.47 -12.73 -1.31
N LYS A 379 -39.51 -12.98 -0.42
CA LYS A 379 -39.13 -14.32 0.02
C LYS A 379 -39.73 -14.66 1.38
N ASN A 380 -40.53 -15.72 1.45
CA ASN A 380 -41.30 -16.05 2.66
C ASN A 380 -40.49 -16.80 3.74
N TYR A 381 -39.17 -16.86 3.62
CA TYR A 381 -38.28 -17.48 4.61
C TYR A 381 -36.88 -16.86 4.50
N PHE A 382 -36.10 -16.99 5.58
CA PHE A 382 -34.70 -16.58 5.57
C PHE A 382 -33.84 -17.65 4.90
N MET A 383 -33.31 -17.35 3.72
CA MET A 383 -32.42 -18.27 3.03
C MET A 383 -31.03 -18.26 3.66
N SER A 384 -30.42 -19.44 3.74
CA SER A 384 -29.02 -19.57 4.14
C SER A 384 -28.10 -19.16 2.99
N LEU A 385 -27.16 -18.28 3.29
CA LEU A 385 -26.09 -17.85 2.41
C LEU A 385 -24.74 -18.37 2.92
N ASP A 386 -23.77 -18.53 2.02
CA ASP A 386 -22.38 -18.90 2.32
C ASP A 386 -22.23 -20.15 3.22
N GLY A 387 -23.09 -21.14 3.03
CA GLY A 387 -23.05 -22.38 3.80
C GLY A 387 -23.52 -22.25 5.26
N GLY A 388 -24.38 -21.27 5.56
CA GLY A 388 -24.93 -21.07 6.91
C GLY A 388 -24.31 -19.93 7.69
N LYS A 389 -23.41 -19.16 7.08
CA LYS A 389 -22.74 -18.02 7.74
C LYS A 389 -23.57 -16.75 7.78
N LYS A 390 -24.58 -16.65 6.93
CA LYS A 390 -25.51 -15.54 6.85
C LYS A 390 -26.90 -16.04 6.48
N PHE A 391 -27.90 -15.25 6.83
CA PHE A 391 -29.29 -15.50 6.52
C PHE A 391 -29.92 -14.22 5.97
N ALA A 392 -30.67 -14.33 4.88
CA ALA A 392 -31.31 -13.15 4.28
C ALA A 392 -32.74 -13.42 3.83
N THR A 393 -33.57 -12.38 3.85
CA THR A 393 -34.83 -12.33 3.11
C THR A 393 -34.96 -11.02 2.34
N ILE A 394 -35.78 -11.02 1.30
CA ILE A 394 -35.80 -9.99 0.25
C ILE A 394 -37.24 -9.62 -0.09
N LEU A 395 -37.50 -8.34 -0.30
CA LEU A 395 -38.70 -7.78 -0.91
C LEU A 395 -38.28 -6.94 -2.12
N LYS A 396 -38.81 -7.24 -3.31
CA LYS A 396 -38.52 -6.48 -4.54
C LYS A 396 -39.56 -5.39 -4.75
N ILE A 397 -39.10 -4.14 -4.85
CA ILE A 397 -39.96 -2.98 -5.11
C ILE A 397 -39.98 -2.66 -6.59
N LYS A 398 -38.80 -2.48 -7.22
CA LYS A 398 -38.71 -2.06 -8.64
C LYS A 398 -37.38 -2.46 -9.28
N THR A 399 -37.39 -2.65 -10.60
CA THR A 399 -36.18 -2.68 -11.44
C THR A 399 -36.06 -1.35 -12.19
N ILE A 400 -34.88 -0.73 -12.13
CA ILE A 400 -34.48 0.41 -12.94
C ILE A 400 -33.61 -0.14 -14.08
N GLU A 401 -34.17 -0.14 -15.28
CA GLU A 401 -33.44 -0.55 -16.47
C GLU A 401 -32.33 0.47 -16.78
N LYS A 402 -31.18 -0.03 -17.21
CA LYS A 402 -30.08 0.83 -17.68
C LYS A 402 -30.46 1.58 -18.96
N PRO A 403 -29.90 2.78 -19.21
CA PRO A 403 -30.21 3.55 -20.42
C PRO A 403 -29.84 2.77 -21.68
N ALA A 404 -30.57 2.97 -22.78
CA ALA A 404 -30.23 2.33 -24.04
C ALA A 404 -28.84 2.77 -24.51
N LEU A 405 -28.05 1.84 -25.07
CA LEU A 405 -26.69 2.13 -25.54
C LEU A 405 -26.64 3.34 -26.47
N GLU A 406 -27.61 3.49 -27.37
CA GLU A 406 -27.66 4.59 -28.32
C GLU A 406 -27.75 5.97 -27.64
N ASP A 407 -28.38 6.06 -26.47
CA ASP A 407 -28.54 7.32 -25.73
C ASP A 407 -27.26 7.74 -24.98
N VAL A 408 -26.33 6.81 -24.78
CA VAL A 408 -25.11 7.02 -23.99
C VAL A 408 -23.82 6.68 -24.74
N ARG A 409 -23.92 6.41 -26.04
CA ARG A 409 -22.81 5.92 -26.88
C ARG A 409 -21.60 6.86 -26.84
N ASP A 410 -21.80 8.17 -26.90
CA ASP A 410 -20.72 9.15 -26.87
C ASP A 410 -19.95 9.12 -25.53
N LYS A 411 -20.66 8.98 -24.40
CA LYS A 411 -20.04 8.85 -23.08
C LYS A 411 -19.20 7.58 -22.97
N VAL A 412 -19.67 6.48 -23.56
CA VAL A 412 -18.93 5.21 -23.61
C VAL A 412 -17.64 5.37 -24.43
N ILE A 413 -17.70 6.07 -25.56
CA ILE A 413 -16.54 6.35 -26.41
C ILE A 413 -15.53 7.24 -25.69
N GLU A 414 -15.96 8.30 -25.01
CA GLU A 414 -15.05 9.16 -24.23
C GLU A 414 -14.34 8.37 -23.13
N ALA A 415 -15.05 7.51 -22.40
CA ALA A 415 -14.42 6.65 -21.39
C ALA A 415 -13.38 5.68 -22.00
N LEU A 416 -13.60 5.18 -23.22
CA LEU A 416 -12.61 4.35 -23.93
C LEU A 416 -11.39 5.17 -24.36
N LYS A 417 -11.56 6.44 -24.74
CA LYS A 417 -10.44 7.33 -25.04
C LYS A 417 -9.59 7.56 -23.81
N GLU A 418 -10.19 7.88 -22.67
CA GLU A 418 -9.50 8.05 -21.40
C GLU A 418 -8.71 6.80 -20.98
N GLU A 419 -9.31 5.61 -21.09
CA GLU A 419 -8.62 4.34 -20.82
C GLU A 419 -7.44 4.06 -21.76
N THR A 420 -7.49 4.59 -22.98
CA THR A 420 -6.40 4.45 -23.96
C THR A 420 -5.22 5.37 -23.63
N LEU A 421 -5.47 6.54 -23.02
CA LEU A 421 -4.49 7.59 -22.71
C LEU A 421 -3.59 7.26 -21.50
N THR A 422 -3.01 6.06 -21.50
CA THR A 422 -1.99 5.62 -20.55
C THR A 422 -0.64 6.31 -20.77
N ASP A 423 0.25 6.30 -19.78
CA ASP A 423 1.62 6.84 -19.90
C ASP A 423 2.40 6.23 -21.08
N ALA A 424 2.18 4.94 -21.36
CA ALA A 424 2.77 4.26 -22.50
C ALA A 424 2.25 4.81 -23.84
N TYR A 425 0.97 5.16 -23.90
CA TYR A 425 0.36 5.78 -25.08
C TYR A 425 0.82 7.23 -25.25
N VAL A 426 0.91 8.01 -24.16
CA VAL A 426 1.49 9.35 -24.15
C VAL A 426 2.93 9.29 -24.67
N THR A 427 3.72 8.34 -24.18
CA THR A 427 5.09 8.10 -24.65
C THR A 427 5.10 7.81 -26.16
N LYS A 428 4.27 6.88 -26.65
CA LYS A 428 4.12 6.59 -28.09
C LYS A 428 3.84 7.86 -28.89
N ALA A 429 2.88 8.67 -28.46
CA ALA A 429 2.50 9.91 -29.16
C ALA A 429 3.69 10.88 -29.26
N MET A 430 4.46 11.06 -28.18
CA MET A 430 5.65 11.93 -28.18
C MET A 430 6.78 11.39 -29.06
N TYR A 431 6.96 10.06 -29.15
CA TYR A 431 7.86 9.49 -30.16
C TYR A 431 7.38 9.84 -31.58
N GLY A 432 6.09 9.76 -31.85
CA GLY A 432 5.51 10.11 -33.16
C GLY A 432 5.77 11.58 -33.51
N LEU A 433 5.51 12.47 -32.56
CA LEU A 433 5.71 13.91 -32.73
C LEU A 433 7.17 14.25 -33.09
N ARG A 434 8.13 13.71 -32.33
CA ARG A 434 9.56 13.90 -32.56
C ARG A 434 9.99 13.37 -33.94
N ALA A 435 9.48 12.21 -34.36
CA ALA A 435 9.82 11.61 -35.65
C ALA A 435 9.34 12.45 -36.85
N THR A 436 8.22 13.17 -36.69
CA THR A 436 7.68 14.06 -37.73
C THR A 436 8.34 15.45 -37.79
N ALA A 437 9.23 15.77 -36.86
CA ALA A 437 9.79 17.11 -36.67
C ALA A 437 11.26 17.25 -37.16
N ASP A 438 11.65 16.47 -38.17
CA ASP A 438 13.00 16.47 -38.75
C ASP A 438 14.13 16.32 -37.70
N LEU A 439 13.91 15.46 -36.70
CA LEU A 439 14.86 15.22 -35.61
C LEU A 439 16.15 14.58 -36.13
N VAL A 440 17.29 15.20 -35.84
CA VAL A 440 18.64 14.66 -36.05
C VAL A 440 19.33 14.50 -34.69
N LEU A 441 19.74 13.28 -34.37
CA LEU A 441 20.50 12.96 -33.15
C LEU A 441 21.97 12.75 -33.52
N TYR A 442 22.88 13.52 -32.91
CA TYR A 442 24.31 13.46 -33.22
C TYR A 442 25.08 12.47 -32.33
N ASP A 443 24.52 12.12 -31.16
CA ASP A 443 25.02 11.02 -30.33
C ASP A 443 24.43 9.68 -30.79
N LYS A 444 25.32 8.76 -31.15
CA LYS A 444 24.94 7.46 -31.73
C LYS A 444 24.22 6.55 -30.74
N GLU A 445 24.55 6.60 -29.46
CA GLU A 445 23.91 5.75 -28.45
C GLU A 445 22.46 6.21 -28.23
N ILE A 446 22.25 7.53 -28.14
CA ILE A 446 20.91 8.13 -28.05
C ILE A 446 20.09 7.86 -29.31
N GLU A 447 20.66 8.04 -30.51
CA GLU A 447 19.99 7.76 -31.79
C GLU A 447 19.54 6.30 -31.89
N THR A 448 20.43 5.38 -31.50
CA THR A 448 20.15 3.95 -31.53
C THR A 448 19.03 3.57 -30.55
N TYR A 449 19.05 4.15 -29.35
CA TYR A 449 17.98 3.97 -28.37
C TYR A 449 16.65 4.47 -28.91
N TYR A 450 16.62 5.71 -29.42
CA TYR A 450 15.41 6.30 -29.96
C TYR A 450 14.82 5.46 -31.09
N LYS A 451 15.65 5.01 -32.06
CA LYS A 451 15.22 4.13 -33.16
C LYS A 451 14.61 2.82 -32.66
N SER A 452 15.23 2.19 -31.66
CA SER A 452 14.74 0.93 -31.08
C SER A 452 13.36 1.08 -30.42
N GLN A 453 13.16 2.19 -29.69
CA GLN A 453 11.88 2.49 -29.08
C GLN A 453 10.82 2.86 -30.12
N ALA A 454 11.18 3.71 -31.10
CA ALA A 454 10.31 4.04 -32.23
C ALA A 454 9.83 2.78 -32.97
N ASP A 455 10.73 1.82 -33.25
CA ASP A 455 10.38 0.54 -33.88
C ASP A 455 9.41 -0.29 -33.04
N THR A 456 9.58 -0.31 -31.72
CA THR A 456 8.67 -1.00 -30.79
C THR A 456 7.25 -0.44 -30.89
N TYR A 457 7.15 0.88 -31.07
CA TYR A 457 5.89 1.59 -31.28
C TYR A 457 5.42 1.63 -32.74
N LYS A 458 6.17 1.02 -33.67
CA LYS A 458 5.91 1.03 -35.12
C LYS A 458 5.91 2.45 -35.72
N ILE A 459 6.79 3.30 -35.23
CA ILE A 459 7.00 4.67 -35.69
C ILE A 459 8.22 4.66 -36.61
N GLU A 460 8.04 5.17 -37.84
CA GLU A 460 9.15 5.27 -38.80
C GLU A 460 10.11 6.38 -38.37
N PHE A 461 11.38 6.04 -38.20
CA PHE A 461 12.46 6.99 -37.91
C PHE A 461 13.70 6.59 -38.70
N GLU A 462 14.23 7.50 -39.51
CA GLU A 462 15.48 7.25 -40.25
C GLU A 462 16.68 7.75 -39.45
N THR A 463 17.71 6.91 -39.31
CA THR A 463 18.95 7.33 -38.66
C THR A 463 19.78 8.22 -39.58
N SER A 464 20.36 9.26 -39.00
CA SER A 464 21.19 10.22 -39.68
C SER A 464 22.63 9.75 -39.79
N LYS A 465 23.32 10.19 -40.85
CA LYS A 465 24.79 10.06 -40.96
C LYS A 465 25.50 11.34 -40.51
N ALA A 466 24.75 12.37 -40.12
CA ALA A 466 25.28 13.65 -39.70
C ALA A 466 26.09 13.51 -38.42
N ARG A 467 27.06 14.41 -38.22
CA ARG A 467 27.97 14.38 -37.08
C ARG A 467 28.21 15.80 -36.61
N SER A 468 28.18 15.97 -35.30
CA SER A 468 28.57 17.21 -34.64
C SER A 468 29.42 16.90 -33.42
N LYS A 469 30.32 17.82 -33.08
CA LYS A 469 31.04 17.79 -31.80
C LYS A 469 30.33 18.64 -30.74
N ASP A 470 29.65 19.69 -31.19
CA ASP A 470 29.12 20.75 -30.34
C ASP A 470 27.59 20.68 -30.19
N LEU A 471 26.91 19.88 -31.02
CA LEU A 471 25.46 19.67 -30.97
C LEU A 471 25.14 18.25 -30.52
N ILE A 472 24.16 18.12 -29.63
CA ILE A 472 23.61 16.82 -29.20
C ILE A 472 22.43 16.40 -30.07
N ALA A 473 21.59 17.36 -30.47
CA ALA A 473 20.43 17.16 -31.33
C ALA A 473 20.13 18.39 -32.18
N LYS A 474 19.34 18.21 -33.23
CA LYS A 474 18.72 19.28 -34.02
C LYS A 474 17.28 18.90 -34.33
N LEU A 475 16.36 19.85 -34.21
CA LEU A 475 14.93 19.68 -34.46
C LEU A 475 14.48 20.78 -35.43
N GLY A 476 14.23 20.44 -36.69
CA GLY A 476 14.03 21.45 -37.73
C GLY A 476 15.22 22.41 -37.80
N ASP A 477 15.01 23.71 -37.53
CA ASP A 477 16.06 24.74 -37.49
C ASP A 477 16.65 24.99 -36.09
N ILE A 478 16.14 24.30 -35.05
CA ILE A 478 16.53 24.50 -33.66
C ILE A 478 17.68 23.57 -33.30
N GLU A 479 18.77 24.14 -32.82
CA GLU A 479 19.98 23.42 -32.46
C GLU A 479 20.12 23.28 -30.95
N TYR A 480 20.35 22.06 -30.47
CA TYR A 480 20.62 21.78 -29.06
C TYR A 480 22.10 21.55 -28.87
N THR A 481 22.75 22.47 -28.16
CA THR A 481 24.19 22.38 -27.89
C THR A 481 24.48 21.34 -26.81
N VAL A 482 25.71 20.82 -26.82
CA VAL A 482 26.18 19.90 -25.77
C VAL A 482 26.27 20.61 -24.42
N GLU A 483 26.59 21.91 -24.40
CA GLU A 483 26.71 22.71 -23.18
C GLU A 483 25.35 22.93 -22.50
N ASP A 484 24.31 23.33 -23.26
CA ASP A 484 22.96 23.52 -22.71
C ASP A 484 22.40 22.22 -22.12
N PHE A 485 22.64 21.12 -22.83
CA PHE A 485 22.28 19.78 -22.38
C PHE A 485 23.04 19.36 -21.11
N TYR A 486 24.34 19.64 -21.03
CA TYR A 486 25.14 19.38 -19.84
C TYR A 486 24.65 20.19 -18.63
N HIS A 487 24.40 21.50 -18.79
CA HIS A 487 23.90 22.34 -17.70
C HIS A 487 22.53 21.89 -17.21
N LYS A 488 21.62 21.50 -18.11
CA LYS A 488 20.32 20.92 -17.71
C LYS A 488 20.49 19.62 -16.92
N LEU A 489 21.30 18.69 -17.43
CA LEU A 489 21.62 17.45 -16.72
C LEU A 489 22.24 17.70 -15.34
N ASN A 490 23.19 18.63 -15.26
CA ASN A 490 23.90 18.93 -14.03
C ASN A 490 23.00 19.62 -12.99
N LYS A 491 22.13 20.54 -13.45
CA LYS A 491 21.14 21.18 -12.60
C LYS A 491 20.22 20.16 -11.95
N ASP A 492 19.70 19.20 -12.71
CA ASP A 492 18.70 18.25 -12.23
C ASP A 492 19.35 17.08 -11.45
N TYR A 493 20.47 16.53 -11.95
CA TYR A 493 21.02 15.27 -11.47
C TYR A 493 22.49 15.35 -11.01
N GLY A 494 23.14 16.50 -11.12
CA GLY A 494 24.55 16.66 -10.73
C GLY A 494 24.82 16.28 -9.28
N MET A 495 23.92 16.61 -8.34
CA MET A 495 24.06 16.23 -6.93
C MET A 495 23.90 14.71 -6.71
N ASN A 496 23.02 14.04 -7.47
CA ASN A 496 22.81 12.59 -7.42
C ASN A 496 24.04 11.80 -7.87
N ILE A 497 24.73 12.28 -8.92
CA ILE A 497 25.99 11.66 -9.36
C ILE A 497 27.13 12.01 -8.39
N ALA A 498 27.23 13.30 -8.00
CA ALA A 498 28.33 13.80 -7.19
C ALA A 498 28.46 13.05 -5.85
N ILE A 499 27.35 12.72 -5.18
CA ILE A 499 27.40 12.03 -3.89
C ILE A 499 28.14 10.68 -3.96
N ASN A 500 27.92 9.90 -5.03
CA ASN A 500 28.56 8.61 -5.20
C ASN A 500 30.00 8.74 -5.71
N GLU A 501 30.25 9.67 -6.64
CA GLU A 501 31.59 9.87 -7.20
C GLU A 501 32.56 10.52 -6.21
N ILE A 502 32.09 11.40 -5.34
CA ILE A 502 32.91 11.95 -4.25
C ILE A 502 33.31 10.83 -3.29
N ASN A 503 32.40 9.91 -2.94
CA ASN A 503 32.76 8.72 -2.15
C ASN A 503 33.80 7.86 -2.88
N PHE A 504 33.61 7.64 -4.19
CA PHE A 504 34.53 6.86 -5.01
C PHE A 504 35.95 7.45 -5.02
N LYS A 505 36.07 8.76 -5.34
CA LYS A 505 37.36 9.48 -5.38
C LYS A 505 38.02 9.52 -4.01
N ARG A 506 37.25 9.82 -2.96
CA ARG A 506 37.75 9.85 -1.57
C ARG A 506 38.33 8.50 -1.14
N VAL A 507 37.59 7.41 -1.33
CA VAL A 507 38.04 6.07 -0.90
C VAL A 507 39.30 5.63 -1.64
N LEU A 508 39.41 5.94 -2.93
CA LEU A 508 40.56 5.54 -3.75
C LEU A 508 41.79 6.43 -3.59
N SER A 509 41.62 7.71 -3.29
CA SER A 509 42.73 8.68 -3.31
C SER A 509 43.24 9.04 -1.93
N ASN A 510 42.45 8.80 -0.87
CA ASN A 510 42.88 9.05 0.49
C ASN A 510 43.96 8.02 0.91
N PRO A 511 45.21 8.43 1.22
CA PRO A 511 46.29 7.51 1.60
C PRO A 511 46.07 6.84 2.96
N ASP A 512 45.21 7.39 3.82
CA ASP A 512 44.83 6.76 5.08
C ASP A 512 43.87 5.58 4.85
N ILE A 513 43.11 5.61 3.74
CA ILE A 513 42.16 4.57 3.33
C ILE A 513 42.82 3.59 2.34
N ASN A 514 43.30 4.07 1.19
CA ASN A 514 43.88 3.24 0.15
C ASN A 514 45.40 3.11 0.29
N LYS A 515 45.84 1.96 0.81
CA LYS A 515 47.26 1.59 0.92
C LYS A 515 47.67 0.53 -0.10
N ILE A 516 46.80 0.20 -1.05
CA ILE A 516 46.96 -0.95 -1.96
C ILE A 516 47.48 -0.50 -3.32
N TYR A 517 46.87 0.51 -3.93
CA TYR A 517 47.17 0.94 -5.30
C TYR A 517 46.91 2.43 -5.48
N ASP A 518 47.95 3.19 -5.82
CA ASP A 518 47.85 4.60 -6.17
C ASP A 518 47.26 4.70 -7.59
N VAL A 519 45.99 5.10 -7.69
CA VAL A 519 45.26 5.17 -8.96
C VAL A 519 45.83 6.24 -9.88
N GLU A 520 46.23 7.39 -9.35
CA GLU A 520 46.75 8.51 -10.14
C GLU A 520 48.14 8.22 -10.72
N LYS A 521 49.01 7.58 -9.93
CA LYS A 521 50.37 7.20 -10.38
C LYS A 521 50.42 5.81 -11.00
N GLU A 522 49.27 5.15 -11.12
CA GLU A 522 49.11 3.77 -11.56
C GLU A 522 50.08 2.78 -10.88
N LYS A 523 50.33 2.97 -9.58
CA LYS A 523 51.40 2.29 -8.85
C LYS A 523 50.84 1.37 -7.76
N VAL A 524 51.22 0.09 -7.83
CA VAL A 524 50.98 -0.88 -6.75
C VAL A 524 51.78 -0.48 -5.51
N LEU A 525 51.08 -0.23 -4.40
CA LEU A 525 51.64 0.11 -3.09
C LEU A 525 51.81 -1.15 -2.23
N ASP A 526 50.84 -2.08 -2.31
CA ASP A 526 50.87 -3.40 -1.68
C ASP A 526 50.65 -4.51 -2.73
N LYS A 527 51.71 -5.28 -2.99
CA LYS A 527 51.70 -6.35 -3.99
C LYS A 527 50.79 -7.51 -3.62
N GLU A 528 50.73 -7.89 -2.35
CA GLU A 528 49.94 -9.04 -1.91
C GLU A 528 48.45 -8.70 -1.93
N ALA A 529 48.09 -7.50 -1.46
CA ALA A 529 46.71 -7.04 -1.51
C ALA A 529 46.23 -6.82 -2.94
N TRP A 530 47.07 -6.26 -3.82
CA TRP A 530 46.72 -6.09 -5.23
C TRP A 530 46.54 -7.41 -5.97
N ALA A 531 47.36 -8.43 -5.69
CA ALA A 531 47.19 -9.76 -6.28
C ALA A 531 45.80 -10.38 -5.95
N LYS A 532 45.21 -10.06 -4.79
CA LYS A 532 43.84 -10.47 -4.44
C LYS A 532 42.79 -9.78 -5.31
N ILE A 533 42.98 -8.49 -5.64
CA ILE A 533 42.13 -7.78 -6.61
C ILE A 533 42.24 -8.42 -8.00
N GLU A 534 43.44 -8.78 -8.43
CA GLU A 534 43.63 -9.46 -9.73
C GLU A 534 43.00 -10.85 -9.77
N THR A 535 42.96 -11.54 -8.62
CA THR A 535 42.26 -12.82 -8.47
C THR A 535 40.76 -12.63 -8.60
N LYS A 536 40.17 -11.67 -7.86
CA LYS A 536 38.74 -11.31 -8.00
C LYS A 536 38.37 -10.94 -9.43
N PHE A 537 39.21 -10.15 -10.10
CA PHE A 537 39.02 -9.82 -11.51
C PHE A 537 39.01 -11.07 -12.41
N THR A 538 39.90 -12.03 -12.15
CA THR A 538 39.96 -13.30 -12.88
C THR A 538 38.70 -14.14 -12.63
N ASP A 539 38.22 -14.18 -11.39
CA ASP A 539 36.98 -14.88 -11.04
C ASP A 539 35.76 -14.26 -11.73
N GLU A 540 35.67 -12.93 -11.76
CA GLU A 540 34.62 -12.21 -12.49
C GLU A 540 34.64 -12.50 -14.00
N LYS A 541 35.84 -12.55 -14.58
CA LYS A 541 36.01 -12.92 -15.99
C LYS A 541 35.59 -14.37 -16.25
N ALA A 542 35.79 -15.28 -15.29
CA ALA A 542 35.26 -16.63 -15.38
C ALA A 542 33.73 -16.68 -15.25
N GLN A 543 33.13 -15.84 -14.39
CA GLN A 543 31.67 -15.72 -14.26
C GLN A 543 31.00 -15.20 -15.53
N TYR A 544 31.65 -14.30 -16.27
CA TYR A 544 31.15 -13.80 -17.56
C TYR A 544 30.87 -14.92 -18.57
N ALA A 545 31.52 -16.09 -18.47
CA ALA A 545 31.21 -17.23 -19.33
C ALA A 545 29.71 -17.57 -19.35
N ASN A 546 29.01 -17.38 -18.22
CA ASN A 546 27.55 -17.59 -18.10
C ASN A 546 26.71 -16.55 -18.87
N TYR A 547 27.26 -15.38 -19.16
CA TYR A 547 26.59 -14.25 -19.82
C TYR A 547 27.03 -14.05 -21.27
N SER A 548 28.08 -14.75 -21.70
CA SER A 548 28.70 -14.62 -23.03
C SER A 548 27.76 -14.90 -24.21
N MET A 549 26.63 -15.59 -23.99
CA MET A 549 25.60 -15.81 -25.01
C MET A 549 24.68 -14.60 -25.23
N TYR A 550 24.63 -13.66 -24.28
CA TYR A 550 23.73 -12.50 -24.30
C TYR A 550 24.46 -11.17 -24.56
N MET A 551 25.73 -11.06 -24.20
CA MET A 551 26.50 -9.81 -24.30
C MET A 551 28.00 -10.08 -24.45
N THR A 552 28.74 -9.11 -24.99
CA THR A 552 30.21 -9.21 -25.08
C THR A 552 30.87 -8.87 -23.74
N TRP A 553 32.16 -9.19 -23.59
CA TRP A 553 32.91 -8.85 -22.37
C TRP A 553 32.96 -7.34 -22.14
N THR A 554 33.11 -6.55 -23.19
CA THR A 554 33.08 -5.09 -23.12
C THR A 554 31.74 -4.60 -22.58
N ASP A 555 30.63 -5.18 -23.02
CA ASP A 555 29.29 -4.80 -22.56
C ASP A 555 29.05 -5.26 -21.12
N TYR A 556 29.54 -6.44 -20.75
CA TYR A 556 29.48 -6.93 -19.39
C TYR A 556 30.24 -6.02 -18.43
N MET A 557 31.43 -5.52 -18.80
CA MET A 557 32.19 -4.58 -17.98
C MET A 557 31.46 -3.25 -17.81
N LYS A 558 30.89 -2.69 -18.89
CA LYS A 558 30.06 -1.48 -18.81
C LYS A 558 28.81 -1.69 -17.97
N TYR A 559 28.12 -2.81 -18.16
CA TYR A 559 26.89 -3.14 -17.44
C TYR A 559 27.13 -3.34 -15.94
N ARG A 560 28.08 -4.21 -15.58
CA ARG A 560 28.29 -4.63 -14.20
C ARG A 560 29.12 -3.63 -13.41
N PHE A 561 30.12 -3.03 -14.03
CA PHE A 561 31.12 -2.22 -13.33
C PHE A 561 31.17 -0.76 -13.81
N GLN A 562 30.37 -0.38 -14.83
CA GLN A 562 30.46 0.94 -15.47
C GLN A 562 31.90 1.26 -15.90
N ALA A 563 32.58 0.24 -16.42
CA ALA A 563 33.99 0.29 -16.78
C ALA A 563 34.18 0.07 -18.29
N ASN A 564 35.05 0.89 -18.88
CA ASN A 564 35.38 0.86 -20.30
C ASN A 564 36.56 -0.09 -20.61
N ASN A 565 37.34 -0.45 -19.60
CA ASN A 565 38.49 -1.33 -19.75
C ASN A 565 38.72 -2.18 -18.49
N GLU A 566 39.55 -3.22 -18.63
CA GLU A 566 39.83 -4.16 -17.55
C GLU A 566 40.52 -3.50 -16.34
N GLN A 567 41.27 -2.42 -16.55
CA GLN A 567 41.93 -1.70 -15.45
C GLN A 567 40.92 -0.94 -14.59
N GLU A 568 39.93 -0.29 -15.21
CA GLU A 568 38.81 0.32 -14.50
C GLU A 568 38.02 -0.72 -13.69
N VAL A 569 37.81 -1.93 -14.22
CA VAL A 569 37.18 -3.02 -13.45
C VAL A 569 38.00 -3.35 -12.20
N LYS A 570 39.33 -3.46 -12.32
CA LYS A 570 40.20 -3.70 -11.14
C LYS A 570 40.11 -2.56 -10.13
N VAL A 571 40.03 -1.30 -10.58
CA VAL A 571 39.85 -0.14 -9.69
C VAL A 571 38.47 -0.16 -9.02
N ARG A 572 37.41 -0.57 -9.70
CA ARG A 572 36.07 -0.75 -9.10
C ARG A 572 36.06 -1.87 -8.06
N LEU A 573 36.71 -3.01 -8.34
CA LEU A 573 36.90 -4.10 -7.36
C LEU A 573 37.76 -3.69 -6.17
N LEU A 574 38.77 -2.82 -6.38
CA LEU A 574 39.54 -2.20 -5.31
C LEU A 574 38.64 -1.31 -4.45
N TYR A 575 37.83 -0.44 -5.06
CA TYR A 575 36.88 0.39 -4.34
C TYR A 575 35.91 -0.45 -3.51
N GLU A 576 35.30 -1.51 -4.07
CA GLU A 576 34.43 -2.42 -3.32
C GLU A 576 35.13 -2.99 -2.08
N GLN A 577 36.39 -3.41 -2.22
CA GLN A 577 37.17 -3.92 -1.09
C GLN A 577 37.48 -2.84 -0.06
N LEU A 578 37.94 -1.65 -0.48
CA LEU A 578 38.28 -0.55 0.42
C LEU A 578 37.04 0.00 1.12
N SER A 579 35.91 0.10 0.42
CA SER A 579 34.62 0.46 0.98
C SER A 579 34.16 -0.55 2.03
N ALA A 580 34.29 -1.85 1.76
CA ALA A 580 34.03 -2.88 2.78
C ALA A 580 34.98 -2.75 3.98
N GLU A 581 36.27 -2.45 3.74
CA GLU A 581 37.26 -2.19 4.79
C GLU A 581 36.93 -0.92 5.61
N ALA A 582 36.45 0.15 4.98
CA ALA A 582 36.06 1.39 5.64
C ALA A 582 34.82 1.22 6.54
N SER A 583 33.95 0.23 6.24
CA SER A 583 32.87 -0.18 7.14
C SER A 583 33.28 -1.14 8.24
N LYS A 584 34.50 -1.72 8.20
CA LYS A 584 34.95 -2.67 9.23
C LYS A 584 34.87 -2.12 10.65
N PRO A 585 35.20 -0.86 10.97
CA PRO A 585 35.03 -0.32 12.32
C PRO A 585 33.60 -0.42 12.88
N TYR A 586 32.57 -0.51 12.02
CA TYR A 586 31.18 -0.73 12.41
C TYR A 586 30.81 -2.22 12.56
N THR A 587 31.75 -3.14 12.32
CA THR A 587 31.49 -4.60 12.35
C THR A 587 32.57 -5.40 13.07
N ASP A 588 33.73 -4.79 13.30
CA ASP A 588 34.92 -5.30 13.96
C ASP A 588 35.34 -4.35 15.09
N PHE A 589 34.96 -4.72 16.30
CA PHE A 589 35.19 -3.96 17.53
C PHE A 589 36.65 -3.98 17.99
N THR A 590 37.52 -4.75 17.34
CA THR A 590 38.96 -4.68 17.60
C THR A 590 39.59 -3.39 17.09
N LEU A 591 38.92 -2.70 16.16
CA LEU A 591 39.39 -1.48 15.49
C LEU A 591 38.94 -0.18 16.17
N ILE A 592 38.05 -0.25 17.16
CA ILE A 592 37.49 0.91 17.87
C ILE A 592 37.73 0.79 19.38
N SER A 593 37.41 1.84 20.14
CA SER A 593 37.47 1.88 21.60
C SER A 593 36.10 2.24 22.20
N GLU A 594 35.97 2.10 23.51
CA GLU A 594 34.77 2.49 24.26
C GLU A 594 34.47 4.00 24.17
N THR A 595 35.45 4.84 23.85
CA THR A 595 35.25 6.28 23.65
C THR A 595 34.97 6.65 22.20
N ASP A 596 34.98 5.68 21.28
CA ASP A 596 34.78 5.93 19.85
C ASP A 596 33.34 6.42 19.58
N PRO A 597 33.13 7.43 18.73
CA PRO A 597 31.81 7.86 18.29
C PRO A 597 30.93 6.75 17.70
N ILE A 598 31.51 5.73 17.06
CA ILE A 598 30.78 4.57 16.54
C ILE A 598 30.13 3.79 17.69
N TRP A 599 30.86 3.57 18.78
CA TRP A 599 30.28 2.95 19.97
C TRP A 599 29.27 3.89 20.64
N THR A 600 29.70 5.10 21.00
CA THR A 600 28.93 6.00 21.87
C THR A 600 27.70 6.61 21.21
N LYS A 601 27.75 6.94 19.91
CA LYS A 601 26.66 7.64 19.20
C LYS A 601 25.81 6.73 18.32
N TYR A 602 26.33 5.59 17.89
CA TYR A 602 25.60 4.65 17.03
C TYR A 602 25.13 3.42 17.82
N TYR A 603 26.05 2.58 18.31
CA TYR A 603 25.67 1.35 19.04
C TYR A 603 24.93 1.64 20.34
N LEU A 604 25.54 2.40 21.26
CA LEU A 604 24.97 2.64 22.58
C LEU A 604 23.63 3.39 22.50
N LYS A 605 23.55 4.41 21.63
CA LYS A 605 22.30 5.17 21.45
C LYS A 605 21.17 4.29 20.90
N ASN A 606 21.46 3.40 19.94
CA ASN A 606 20.45 2.47 19.42
C ASN A 606 20.01 1.46 20.47
N MET A 607 20.94 0.89 21.22
CA MET A 607 20.62 -0.04 22.32
C MET A 607 19.79 0.65 23.42
N GLU A 608 20.12 1.87 23.83
CA GLU A 608 19.33 2.64 24.80
C GLU A 608 17.94 3.00 24.26
N ASN A 609 17.81 3.37 22.98
CA ASN A 609 16.51 3.64 22.38
C ASN A 609 15.58 2.42 22.41
N VAL A 610 16.12 1.25 22.08
CA VAL A 610 15.39 -0.02 22.08
C VAL A 610 15.03 -0.43 23.50
N LYS A 611 15.99 -0.37 24.43
CA LYS A 611 15.75 -0.60 25.86
C LYS A 611 14.62 0.27 26.39
N ASN A 612 14.60 1.56 26.04
CA ASN A 612 13.58 2.49 26.49
C ASN A 612 12.18 2.17 25.94
N LYS A 613 12.06 1.49 24.80
CA LYS A 613 10.76 1.13 24.20
C LYS A 613 10.36 -0.34 24.41
N TYR A 614 11.30 -1.18 24.84
CA TYR A 614 11.08 -2.61 24.93
C TYR A 614 9.99 -2.96 25.95
N TYR A 615 9.26 -4.02 25.61
CA TYR A 615 8.42 -4.80 26.53
C TYR A 615 8.36 -6.23 25.99
N LYS A 616 8.04 -7.19 26.85
CA LYS A 616 7.62 -8.53 26.43
C LYS A 616 6.50 -9.03 27.30
N VAL A 617 5.40 -9.40 26.66
CA VAL A 617 4.16 -9.74 27.35
C VAL A 617 3.48 -10.96 26.73
N GLU A 618 2.55 -11.53 27.48
CA GLU A 618 1.52 -12.44 26.98
C GLU A 618 0.17 -11.89 27.41
N GLY A 619 -0.80 -11.89 26.50
CA GLY A 619 -2.11 -11.35 26.82
C GLY A 619 -3.20 -11.71 25.82
N TYR A 620 -4.38 -11.22 26.13
CA TYR A 620 -5.58 -11.39 25.35
C TYR A 620 -6.48 -10.18 25.55
N HIS A 621 -7.40 -9.96 24.61
CA HIS A 621 -8.34 -8.84 24.71
C HIS A 621 -9.75 -9.20 24.28
N LEU A 622 -10.68 -8.33 24.67
CA LEU A 622 -11.94 -8.13 23.97
C LEU A 622 -11.81 -6.84 23.16
N LEU A 623 -11.83 -6.95 21.84
CA LEU A 623 -11.91 -5.78 20.98
C LEU A 623 -13.37 -5.38 20.80
N ILE A 624 -13.71 -4.16 21.20
CA ILE A 624 -14.96 -3.47 20.86
C ILE A 624 -14.68 -2.66 19.59
N HIS A 625 -15.41 -2.93 18.50
CA HIS A 625 -15.15 -2.32 17.21
C HIS A 625 -16.42 -2.01 16.42
N VAL A 626 -16.27 -1.16 15.40
CA VAL A 626 -17.25 -0.92 14.35
C VAL A 626 -16.65 -1.39 13.02
N VAL A 627 -17.48 -1.90 12.12
CA VAL A 627 -17.05 -2.36 10.78
C VAL A 627 -17.30 -1.26 9.77
N ASP A 628 -16.33 -0.98 8.92
CA ASP A 628 -16.48 -0.14 7.74
C ASP A 628 -17.19 -0.99 6.66
N GLU A 629 -18.51 -0.85 6.55
CA GLU A 629 -19.32 -1.69 5.67
C GLU A 629 -19.02 -1.43 4.18
N GLU A 630 -18.62 -0.22 3.79
CA GLU A 630 -18.29 0.15 2.41
C GLU A 630 -17.01 -0.52 1.93
N LYS A 631 -16.00 -0.59 2.80
CA LYS A 631 -14.70 -1.21 2.48
C LYS A 631 -14.67 -2.71 2.77
N SER A 632 -15.66 -3.21 3.50
CA SER A 632 -15.75 -4.62 3.86
C SER A 632 -16.33 -5.46 2.72
N THR A 633 -15.85 -6.69 2.60
CA THR A 633 -16.37 -7.70 1.67
C THR A 633 -16.84 -8.93 2.43
N SER A 634 -17.54 -9.83 1.77
CA SER A 634 -17.94 -11.13 2.36
C SER A 634 -16.75 -11.98 2.84
N SER A 635 -15.54 -11.71 2.35
CA SER A 635 -14.32 -12.43 2.72
C SER A 635 -13.34 -11.65 3.62
N ASN A 636 -13.53 -10.35 3.81
CA ASN A 636 -12.60 -9.50 4.55
C ASN A 636 -13.34 -8.33 5.22
N GLN A 637 -13.31 -8.26 6.54
CA GLN A 637 -13.87 -7.13 7.30
C GLN A 637 -12.79 -6.07 7.51
N VAL A 638 -13.12 -4.84 7.14
CA VAL A 638 -12.33 -3.65 7.43
C VAL A 638 -12.94 -2.98 8.66
N LEU A 639 -12.11 -2.64 9.64
CA LEU A 639 -12.56 -1.99 10.86
C LEU A 639 -12.57 -0.48 10.66
N LEU A 640 -13.61 0.18 11.17
CA LEU A 640 -13.71 1.63 11.14
C LEU A 640 -12.94 2.21 12.33
N ASP A 641 -12.01 3.12 12.07
CA ASP A 641 -11.25 3.82 13.10
C ASP A 641 -12.19 4.58 14.06
N PRO A 642 -12.00 4.46 15.40
CA PRO A 642 -12.74 5.23 16.41
C PRO A 642 -12.88 6.72 16.14
N LYS A 643 -11.93 7.35 15.43
CA LYS A 643 -12.04 8.78 15.06
C LYS A 643 -13.22 9.08 14.12
N PHE A 644 -13.78 8.07 13.47
CA PHE A 644 -14.94 8.16 12.59
C PHE A 644 -16.23 7.62 13.21
N TRP A 645 -16.19 7.17 14.47
CA TRP A 645 -17.39 6.69 15.16
C TRP A 645 -18.31 7.86 15.49
N THR A 646 -19.61 7.58 15.57
CA THR A 646 -20.57 8.58 16.07
C THR A 646 -20.29 8.90 17.54
N PRO A 647 -20.59 10.12 18.02
CA PRO A 647 -20.44 10.45 19.44
C PRO A 647 -21.13 9.45 20.38
N LYS A 648 -22.27 8.90 19.94
CA LYS A 648 -23.01 7.90 20.73
C LYS A 648 -22.31 6.55 20.78
N GLN A 649 -21.71 6.11 19.67
CA GLN A 649 -20.91 4.88 19.65
C GLN A 649 -19.69 4.98 20.57
N VAL A 650 -19.01 6.15 20.59
CA VAL A 650 -17.90 6.41 21.52
C VAL A 650 -18.38 6.31 22.97
N GLU A 651 -19.46 7.04 23.34
CA GLU A 651 -20.04 6.99 24.69
C GLU A 651 -20.38 5.55 25.12
N LEU A 652 -21.02 4.79 24.22
CA LEU A 652 -21.43 3.41 24.49
C LEU A 652 -20.27 2.42 24.52
N ALA A 653 -19.21 2.65 23.76
CA ALA A 653 -18.02 1.82 23.79
C ALA A 653 -17.26 1.99 25.11
N GLU A 654 -17.15 3.22 25.61
CA GLU A 654 -16.58 3.51 26.93
C GLU A 654 -17.42 2.92 28.06
N GLU A 655 -18.75 3.03 27.96
CA GLU A 655 -19.67 2.40 28.91
C GLU A 655 -19.51 0.87 28.91
N LEU A 656 -19.49 0.24 27.73
CA LEU A 656 -19.27 -1.20 27.59
C LEU A 656 -17.89 -1.61 28.14
N TYR A 657 -16.85 -0.86 27.83
CA TYR A 657 -15.49 -1.11 28.32
C TYR A 657 -15.46 -1.17 29.85
N ALA A 658 -16.04 -0.17 30.52
CA ALA A 658 -16.12 -0.12 31.98
C ALA A 658 -16.96 -1.27 32.57
N GLN A 659 -18.10 -1.62 31.94
CA GLN A 659 -18.94 -2.73 32.37
C GLN A 659 -18.24 -4.09 32.22
N VAL A 660 -17.49 -4.29 31.13
CA VAL A 660 -16.67 -5.50 30.93
C VAL A 660 -15.59 -5.58 31.99
N GLN A 661 -14.85 -4.51 32.27
CA GLN A 661 -13.85 -4.52 33.36
C GLN A 661 -14.47 -4.88 34.71
N ALA A 662 -15.61 -4.28 35.06
CA ALA A 662 -16.31 -4.58 36.30
C ALA A 662 -16.78 -6.04 36.37
N TYR A 663 -17.29 -6.58 35.25
CA TYR A 663 -17.68 -7.98 35.13
C TYR A 663 -16.48 -8.92 35.32
N LEU A 664 -15.35 -8.64 34.67
CA LEU A 664 -14.13 -9.42 34.81
C LEU A 664 -13.67 -9.44 36.28
N VAL A 665 -13.54 -8.26 36.91
CA VAL A 665 -13.12 -8.15 38.32
C VAL A 665 -14.05 -8.94 39.25
N ALA A 666 -15.37 -8.91 39.00
CA ALA A 666 -16.34 -9.60 39.84
C ALA A 666 -16.33 -11.13 39.67
N LYS A 667 -16.00 -11.63 38.47
CA LYS A 667 -16.12 -13.06 38.13
C LYS A 667 -14.80 -13.84 38.13
N GLY A 668 -13.66 -13.17 37.95
CA GLY A 668 -12.37 -13.84 37.72
C GLY A 668 -12.35 -14.61 36.39
N ASP A 669 -11.47 -15.60 36.26
CA ASP A 669 -11.31 -16.47 35.05
C ASP A 669 -11.51 -15.71 33.73
N TYR A 670 -10.71 -14.65 33.54
CA TYR A 670 -11.03 -13.60 32.58
C TYR A 670 -11.19 -14.12 31.15
N LYS A 671 -10.39 -15.10 30.76
CA LYS A 671 -10.50 -15.75 29.44
C LYS A 671 -11.90 -16.33 29.19
N THR A 672 -12.39 -17.18 30.09
CA THR A 672 -13.72 -17.79 29.97
C THR A 672 -14.81 -16.73 29.97
N GLN A 673 -14.66 -15.67 30.77
CA GLN A 673 -15.65 -14.59 30.85
C GLN A 673 -15.69 -13.73 29.58
N LEU A 674 -14.55 -13.46 28.95
CA LEU A 674 -14.52 -12.76 27.67
C LEU A 674 -15.19 -13.57 26.56
N ASP A 675 -14.94 -14.88 26.49
CA ASP A 675 -15.64 -15.78 25.55
C ASP A 675 -17.16 -15.81 25.80
N LYS A 676 -17.59 -15.79 27.07
CA LYS A 676 -19.01 -15.67 27.43
C LYS A 676 -19.62 -14.35 26.99
N ILE A 677 -18.91 -13.23 27.16
CA ILE A 677 -19.37 -11.92 26.67
C ILE A 677 -19.56 -11.94 25.16
N VAL A 678 -18.60 -12.48 24.40
CA VAL A 678 -18.72 -12.60 22.93
C VAL A 678 -19.93 -13.48 22.56
N THR A 679 -20.12 -14.59 23.26
CA THR A 679 -21.27 -15.48 23.03
C THR A 679 -22.57 -14.75 23.30
N ALA A 680 -22.71 -14.10 24.46
CA ALA A 680 -23.88 -13.30 24.83
C ALA A 680 -24.14 -12.17 23.82
N PHE A 681 -23.09 -11.51 23.30
CA PHE A 681 -23.22 -10.46 22.29
C PHE A 681 -23.73 -10.97 20.95
N ASN A 682 -23.24 -12.14 20.53
CA ASN A 682 -23.72 -12.76 19.29
C ASN A 682 -25.17 -13.23 19.44
N ASP A 683 -25.55 -13.70 20.61
CA ASP A 683 -26.86 -14.30 20.90
C ASP A 683 -27.94 -13.30 21.32
N ALA A 684 -27.56 -12.11 21.79
CA ALA A 684 -28.49 -11.07 22.23
C ALA A 684 -29.32 -10.50 21.06
N PRO A 685 -30.63 -10.23 21.26
CA PRO A 685 -31.44 -9.60 20.24
C PRO A 685 -31.08 -8.11 20.04
N LEU A 686 -31.55 -7.52 18.95
CA LEU A 686 -31.55 -6.08 18.76
C LEU A 686 -32.78 -5.46 19.44
N PHE A 687 -32.67 -4.20 19.86
CA PHE A 687 -33.80 -3.41 20.30
C PHE A 687 -34.61 -2.95 19.07
N GLN A 688 -35.93 -3.14 19.12
CA GLN A 688 -36.81 -2.72 18.04
C GLN A 688 -36.77 -1.21 17.89
N ALA A 689 -36.58 -0.76 16.66
CA ALA A 689 -36.43 0.66 16.37
C ALA A 689 -37.65 1.49 16.79
N HIS A 690 -38.87 0.98 16.65
CA HIS A 690 -40.09 1.74 16.95
C HIS A 690 -40.43 1.85 18.44
N LEU A 691 -39.60 1.26 19.32
CA LEU A 691 -39.74 1.30 20.77
C LEU A 691 -38.60 2.13 21.39
N PRO A 692 -38.78 2.65 22.63
CA PRO A 692 -37.69 3.26 23.37
C PRO A 692 -36.47 2.31 23.49
N GLN A 693 -35.28 2.87 23.34
CA GLN A 693 -34.02 2.11 23.25
C GLN A 693 -33.46 1.76 24.64
N ASP A 694 -34.29 1.14 25.48
CA ASP A 694 -33.95 0.64 26.80
C ASP A 694 -34.55 -0.75 27.03
N ALA A 695 -33.89 -1.59 27.83
CA ALA A 695 -34.30 -2.97 28.05
C ALA A 695 -35.73 -3.13 28.61
N ALA A 696 -36.22 -2.17 29.38
CA ALA A 696 -37.55 -2.25 30.00
C ALA A 696 -38.70 -2.06 29.00
N SER A 697 -38.42 -1.36 27.91
CA SER A 697 -39.40 -1.07 26.84
C SER A 697 -39.45 -2.14 25.75
N GLN A 698 -38.54 -3.12 25.78
CA GLN A 698 -38.38 -4.13 24.73
C GLN A 698 -39.16 -5.40 25.07
N PRO A 699 -39.70 -6.12 24.07
CA PRO A 699 -40.45 -7.35 24.34
C PRO A 699 -39.54 -8.44 24.93
N ALA A 700 -40.11 -9.21 25.85
CA ALA A 700 -39.43 -10.37 26.42
C ALA A 700 -39.11 -11.37 25.31
N PHE A 701 -37.86 -11.80 25.23
CA PHE A 701 -37.40 -12.72 24.21
C PHE A 701 -37.45 -14.16 24.73
N THR A 702 -38.36 -14.98 24.20
CA THR A 702 -38.65 -16.34 24.72
C THR A 702 -38.09 -17.48 23.87
N VAL A 703 -37.36 -17.20 22.80
CA VAL A 703 -36.87 -18.25 21.88
C VAL A 703 -35.64 -18.96 22.43
N ASN A 704 -35.79 -20.26 22.70
CA ASN A 704 -34.71 -21.24 22.92
C ASN A 704 -33.70 -20.91 24.04
N GLU A 705 -34.17 -20.65 25.27
CA GLU A 705 -33.34 -20.63 26.50
C GLU A 705 -31.99 -19.92 26.32
N LEU A 706 -32.05 -18.66 25.95
CA LEU A 706 -30.89 -17.88 25.54
C LEU A 706 -30.02 -17.49 26.76
N GLU A 707 -28.80 -18.02 26.85
CA GLU A 707 -27.77 -17.64 27.83
C GLU A 707 -27.04 -16.35 27.39
N TYR A 708 -27.75 -15.20 27.37
CA TYR A 708 -27.13 -13.88 27.13
C TYR A 708 -27.21 -12.95 28.35
N ASP A 709 -27.84 -13.41 29.43
CA ASP A 709 -27.83 -12.71 30.71
C ASP A 709 -26.44 -12.83 31.36
N LEU A 710 -25.81 -11.68 31.58
CA LEU A 710 -24.52 -11.57 32.26
C LEU A 710 -24.74 -11.09 33.71
N ASP A 711 -25.68 -11.74 34.39
CA ASP A 711 -26.16 -11.42 35.74
C ASP A 711 -26.66 -9.98 35.90
N GLY A 712 -27.24 -9.42 34.83
CA GLY A 712 -27.65 -8.01 34.77
C GLY A 712 -26.50 -7.00 34.84
N MET A 713 -25.24 -7.43 34.74
CA MET A 713 -24.08 -6.52 34.80
C MET A 713 -23.79 -5.82 33.47
N ILE A 714 -24.22 -6.42 32.35
CA ILE A 714 -24.01 -5.89 31.00
C ILE A 714 -25.30 -6.06 30.18
N ASP A 715 -25.86 -4.96 29.68
CA ASP A 715 -26.99 -4.98 28.74
C ASP A 715 -26.49 -5.05 27.30
N VAL A 716 -26.23 -6.27 26.84
CA VAL A 716 -25.53 -6.48 25.57
C VAL A 716 -26.34 -6.02 24.36
N SER A 717 -27.67 -6.13 24.43
CA SER A 717 -28.60 -5.74 23.36
C SER A 717 -28.50 -4.24 23.06
N LYS A 718 -28.33 -3.41 24.09
CA LYS A 718 -28.12 -1.96 23.96
C LYS A 718 -26.90 -1.64 23.09
N PHE A 719 -25.76 -2.27 23.39
CA PHE A 719 -24.51 -2.02 22.67
C PHE A 719 -24.54 -2.58 21.24
N LYS A 720 -25.09 -3.79 21.07
CA LYS A 720 -25.28 -4.41 19.76
C LYS A 720 -26.17 -3.57 18.85
N THR A 721 -27.26 -3.02 19.40
CA THR A 721 -28.19 -2.17 18.62
C THR A 721 -27.54 -0.88 18.17
N ALA A 722 -26.58 -0.32 18.92
CA ALA A 722 -25.81 0.86 18.54
C ALA A 722 -24.72 0.60 17.46
N GLY A 723 -24.67 -0.62 16.90
CA GLY A 723 -23.72 -0.99 15.85
C GLY A 723 -22.34 -1.38 16.35
N LEU A 724 -22.12 -1.45 17.67
CA LEU A 724 -20.88 -1.99 18.23
C LEU A 724 -20.84 -3.52 18.02
N LYS A 725 -19.63 -4.03 17.82
CA LYS A 725 -19.33 -5.47 17.76
C LYS A 725 -18.20 -5.80 18.72
N VAL A 726 -18.14 -7.06 19.14
CA VAL A 726 -17.07 -7.55 20.01
C VAL A 726 -16.42 -8.80 19.44
N LYS A 727 -15.10 -8.92 19.64
CA LYS A 727 -14.37 -10.17 19.38
C LYS A 727 -13.35 -10.42 20.48
N TYR A 728 -13.23 -11.69 20.86
CA TYR A 728 -12.16 -12.17 21.73
C TYR A 728 -10.97 -12.60 20.86
N GLU A 729 -9.77 -12.16 21.22
CA GLU A 729 -8.54 -12.61 20.57
C GLU A 729 -7.47 -12.91 21.62
N SER A 730 -6.86 -14.10 21.50
CA SER A 730 -5.61 -14.39 22.18
C SER A 730 -4.48 -13.80 21.35
N LEU A 731 -3.70 -12.90 21.95
CA LEU A 731 -2.56 -12.25 21.29
C LEU A 731 -1.28 -13.09 21.43
N GLY A 732 -1.33 -14.15 22.25
CA GLY A 732 -0.17 -14.97 22.57
C GLY A 732 0.93 -14.15 23.23
N SER A 733 2.17 -14.64 23.12
CA SER A 733 3.34 -13.87 23.55
C SER A 733 3.82 -12.97 22.42
N PHE A 734 4.00 -11.69 22.73
CA PHE A 734 4.53 -10.69 21.82
C PHE A 734 5.42 -9.71 22.58
N GLU A 735 6.30 -9.04 21.85
CA GLU A 735 7.26 -8.08 22.38
C GLU A 735 7.24 -6.82 21.54
N PHE A 736 7.76 -5.73 22.09
CA PHE A 736 7.88 -4.47 21.37
C PHE A 736 8.62 -4.71 20.07
N LYS A 737 7.98 -4.31 18.98
CA LYS A 737 8.56 -4.33 17.66
C LYS A 737 8.55 -2.91 17.11
N LEU A 738 9.67 -2.50 16.53
CA LEU A 738 9.73 -1.20 15.86
C LEU A 738 8.83 -1.22 14.60
N PRO A 739 8.30 -0.05 14.19
CA PRO A 739 7.60 0.07 12.91
C PRO A 739 8.40 -0.60 11.79
N GLY A 740 7.75 -1.40 10.94
CA GLY A 740 8.40 -2.13 9.84
C GLY A 740 8.81 -3.58 10.10
N GLN A 741 8.81 -4.02 11.36
CA GLN A 741 8.93 -5.44 11.66
C GLN A 741 7.58 -6.13 11.45
N SER A 742 7.59 -7.30 10.81
CA SER A 742 6.37 -8.08 10.62
C SER A 742 5.81 -8.55 11.97
N GLY A 743 4.51 -8.32 12.19
CA GLY A 743 3.80 -8.75 13.40
C GLY A 743 4.10 -7.90 14.63
N GLY A 744 4.42 -6.62 14.48
CA GLY A 744 4.39 -5.64 15.56
C GLY A 744 2.98 -5.08 15.79
N MET A 745 2.73 -4.51 16.97
CA MET A 745 1.48 -3.82 17.27
C MET A 745 1.59 -2.34 16.88
N VAL A 746 0.44 -1.69 16.69
CA VAL A 746 0.35 -0.25 16.42
C VAL A 746 0.82 0.58 17.62
N GLU A 747 1.28 1.81 17.38
CA GLU A 747 1.95 2.64 18.38
C GLU A 747 1.12 2.86 19.65
N ALA A 748 -0.16 3.25 19.51
CA ALA A 748 -1.06 3.44 20.64
C ALA A 748 -1.21 2.16 21.50
N PHE A 749 -1.18 0.98 20.87
CA PHE A 749 -1.21 -0.28 21.60
C PHE A 749 0.11 -0.52 22.34
N ASN A 750 1.25 -0.31 21.67
CA ASN A 750 2.59 -0.47 22.26
C ASN A 750 2.76 0.41 23.51
N GLU A 751 2.32 1.66 23.46
CA GLU A 751 2.40 2.59 24.59
C GLU A 751 1.57 2.11 25.79
N GLY A 752 0.34 1.63 25.54
CA GLY A 752 -0.51 1.06 26.59
C GLY A 752 0.11 -0.18 27.24
N ILE A 753 0.61 -1.11 26.44
CA ILE A 753 1.27 -2.33 26.96
C ILE A 753 2.54 -2.00 27.73
N LYS A 754 3.31 -1.04 27.24
CA LYS A 754 4.53 -0.61 27.91
C LYS A 754 4.27 -0.10 29.33
N LYS A 755 3.16 0.60 29.57
CA LYS A 755 2.78 1.03 30.94
C LYS A 755 2.62 -0.15 31.90
N ILE A 756 2.03 -1.26 31.45
CA ILE A 756 1.89 -2.48 32.28
C ILE A 756 3.27 -3.08 32.56
N TRP A 757 4.12 -3.17 31.53
CA TRP A 757 5.45 -3.76 31.67
C TRP A 757 6.37 -2.91 32.54
N ASP A 758 6.36 -1.58 32.40
CA ASP A 758 7.16 -0.65 33.21
C ASP A 758 6.75 -0.65 34.71
N GLU A 759 5.51 -1.03 35.02
CA GLU A 759 5.03 -1.16 36.39
C GLU A 759 5.56 -2.43 37.08
N ASP A 760 5.64 -3.54 36.33
CA ASP A 760 6.10 -4.85 36.82
C ASP A 760 6.49 -5.74 35.63
N ASP A 761 7.79 -5.81 35.35
CA ASP A 761 8.33 -6.49 34.18
C ASP A 761 8.48 -8.00 34.37
N ASP A 762 8.34 -8.53 35.60
CA ASP A 762 8.42 -9.95 35.95
C ASP A 762 7.20 -10.46 36.72
N SER A 763 6.07 -10.51 36.02
CA SER A 763 4.77 -10.86 36.57
C SER A 763 4.16 -12.06 35.86
N ALA A 764 3.53 -12.95 36.62
CA ALA A 764 2.69 -14.04 36.11
C ALA A 764 1.22 -13.88 36.54
N GLU A 765 0.85 -12.71 37.05
CA GLU A 765 -0.52 -12.39 37.47
C GLU A 765 -1.29 -11.70 36.33
N ASP A 766 -2.57 -12.04 36.20
CA ASP A 766 -3.46 -11.37 35.25
C ASP A 766 -3.71 -9.92 35.69
N LYS A 767 -3.37 -8.95 34.84
CA LYS A 767 -3.59 -7.51 35.05
C LYS A 767 -4.48 -6.95 33.94
N ILE A 768 -5.53 -6.22 34.32
CA ILE A 768 -6.45 -5.57 33.39
C ILE A 768 -5.98 -4.12 33.16
N PHE A 769 -5.76 -3.75 31.90
CA PHE A 769 -5.40 -2.37 31.55
C PHE A 769 -6.50 -1.39 31.97
N GLY A 770 -6.14 -0.29 32.63
CA GLY A 770 -7.10 0.71 33.12
C GLY A 770 -7.77 0.36 34.46
N VAL A 771 -7.49 -0.83 35.02
CA VAL A 771 -7.86 -1.20 36.40
C VAL A 771 -6.61 -1.29 37.28
N ASN A 772 -5.60 -2.04 36.81
CA ASN A 772 -4.36 -2.24 37.53
C ASN A 772 -3.30 -1.17 37.23
N THR A 773 -3.44 -0.42 36.13
CA THR A 773 -2.53 0.68 35.73
C THR A 773 -3.09 2.05 36.18
N VAL A 774 -3.12 3.05 35.28
CA VAL A 774 -3.82 4.31 35.52
C VAL A 774 -5.32 4.04 35.48
N VAL A 775 -5.95 4.03 36.65
CA VAL A 775 -7.38 3.74 36.82
C VAL A 775 -8.22 4.64 35.93
N GLY A 776 -9.03 4.03 35.06
CA GLY A 776 -9.95 4.73 34.15
C GLY A 776 -9.38 5.07 32.78
N GLU A 777 -8.16 4.63 32.43
CA GLU A 777 -7.62 4.79 31.09
C GLU A 777 -8.18 3.74 30.10
N HIS A 778 -8.48 4.17 28.87
CA HIS A 778 -8.93 3.30 27.77
C HIS A 778 -7.77 2.99 26.80
N LEU A 779 -7.62 1.73 26.41
CA LEU A 779 -6.69 1.35 25.34
C LEU A 779 -7.40 1.43 23.99
N ILE A 780 -7.07 2.45 23.19
CA ILE A 780 -7.75 2.75 21.93
C ILE A 780 -6.73 2.69 20.79
N THR A 781 -7.11 2.06 19.68
CA THR A 781 -6.32 2.04 18.44
C THR A 781 -7.20 2.32 17.23
N GLU A 782 -6.61 2.39 16.04
CA GLU A 782 -7.34 2.45 14.76
C GLU A 782 -8.31 1.27 14.54
N PHE A 783 -8.23 0.20 15.34
CA PHE A 783 -9.12 -0.96 15.26
C PHE A 783 -10.32 -0.90 16.21
N GLY A 784 -10.29 -0.04 17.24
CA GLY A 784 -11.32 0.00 18.27
C GLY A 784 -10.78 0.15 19.71
N TYR A 785 -11.64 -0.19 20.67
CA TYR A 785 -11.34 -0.18 22.10
C TYR A 785 -10.94 -1.59 22.56
N HIS A 786 -9.83 -1.71 23.27
CA HIS A 786 -9.23 -2.98 23.66
C HIS A 786 -9.35 -3.19 25.16
N VAL A 787 -10.32 -3.99 25.61
CA VAL A 787 -10.30 -4.46 27.00
C VAL A 787 -9.21 -5.51 27.12
N TYR A 788 -7.99 -5.05 27.41
CA TYR A 788 -6.78 -5.87 27.42
C TYR A 788 -6.49 -6.43 28.81
N VAL A 789 -6.16 -7.72 28.82
CA VAL A 789 -5.69 -8.46 29.99
C VAL A 789 -4.29 -8.98 29.70
N ASN A 790 -3.33 -8.55 30.50
CA ASN A 790 -1.97 -9.05 30.50
C ASN A 790 -1.86 -10.25 31.42
N SER A 791 -1.56 -11.43 30.91
CA SER A 791 -1.39 -12.64 31.73
C SER A 791 0.04 -12.87 32.17
N LYS A 792 1.02 -12.27 31.48
CA LYS A 792 2.43 -12.42 31.82
C LYS A 792 3.23 -11.23 31.32
N THR A 793 4.13 -10.72 32.13
CA THR A 793 5.26 -9.88 31.69
C THR A 793 6.54 -10.71 31.77
N THR A 794 7.50 -10.42 30.91
CA THR A 794 8.81 -11.06 30.95
C THR A 794 9.87 -9.98 30.94
N PRO A 795 10.80 -9.98 31.90
CA PRO A 795 11.78 -8.92 32.01
C PRO A 795 12.77 -9.01 30.86
N LEU A 796 13.49 -7.92 30.62
CA LEU A 796 14.66 -7.97 29.75
C LEU A 796 15.67 -8.93 30.37
N GLU A 797 16.33 -9.72 29.54
CA GLU A 797 17.45 -10.54 29.99
C GLU A 797 18.51 -9.60 30.62
N THR A 798 19.02 -10.00 31.78
CA THR A 798 20.09 -9.28 32.50
C THR A 798 21.32 -10.17 32.67
N TYR A 799 22.47 -9.56 32.96
CA TYR A 799 23.64 -10.27 33.47
C TYR A 799 24.17 -9.58 34.72
N THR A 800 24.82 -10.37 35.58
CA THR A 800 25.40 -9.88 36.83
C THR A 800 26.90 -9.65 36.71
N GLU A 801 27.37 -8.53 37.26
CA GLU A 801 28.78 -8.22 37.46
C GLU A 801 28.99 -7.74 38.89
N GLY A 802 29.60 -8.59 39.73
CA GLY A 802 29.54 -8.41 41.18
C GLY A 802 28.11 -8.55 41.69
N ASP A 803 27.63 -7.54 42.44
CA ASP A 803 26.27 -7.45 42.98
C ASP A 803 25.33 -6.58 42.10
N ALA A 804 25.81 -6.09 40.94
CA ALA A 804 25.04 -5.23 40.04
C ALA A 804 24.47 -6.02 38.84
N GLU A 805 23.22 -5.74 38.49
CA GLU A 805 22.56 -6.23 37.28
C GLU A 805 22.65 -5.22 36.14
N HIS A 806 22.88 -5.75 34.93
CA HIS A 806 23.08 -4.97 33.73
C HIS A 806 22.24 -5.54 32.58
N ILE A 807 21.60 -4.64 31.80
CA ILE A 807 20.79 -4.98 30.62
C ILE A 807 21.60 -4.85 29.34
N LEU A 808 22.41 -3.78 29.23
CA LEU A 808 23.21 -3.49 28.05
C LEU A 808 24.62 -4.07 28.18
N PRO A 809 25.19 -4.68 27.14
CA PRO A 809 26.55 -5.18 27.17
C PRO A 809 27.56 -4.02 27.20
N THR A 810 28.66 -4.20 27.91
CA THR A 810 29.80 -3.26 27.84
C THR A 810 30.57 -3.41 26.52
N PHE A 811 31.34 -2.39 26.17
CA PHE A 811 32.21 -2.43 24.99
C PHE A 811 33.16 -3.65 25.01
N ASP A 812 33.76 -3.93 26.17
CA ASP A 812 34.69 -5.05 26.37
C ASP A 812 34.01 -6.42 26.18
N MET A 813 32.76 -6.57 26.65
CA MET A 813 31.98 -7.79 26.44
C MET A 813 31.73 -8.04 24.95
N VAL A 814 31.30 -7.03 24.20
CA VAL A 814 31.06 -7.15 22.77
C VAL A 814 32.35 -7.52 22.05
N LYS A 815 33.46 -6.86 22.40
CA LYS A 815 34.78 -7.14 21.83
C LYS A 815 35.24 -8.58 22.07
N LYS A 816 35.16 -9.07 23.31
CA LYS A 816 35.52 -10.45 23.67
C LYS A 816 34.65 -11.49 22.97
N TYR A 817 33.34 -11.25 22.92
CA TYR A 817 32.39 -12.14 22.23
C TYR A 817 32.77 -12.33 20.76
N LEU A 818 33.04 -11.22 20.06
CA LEU A 818 33.40 -11.24 18.65
C LEU A 818 34.80 -11.85 18.40
N ALA A 819 35.71 -11.75 19.37
CA ALA A 819 37.02 -12.40 19.33
C ALA A 819 36.95 -13.92 19.63
N GLY A 820 35.78 -14.44 20.02
CA GLY A 820 35.63 -15.83 20.47
C GLY A 820 36.27 -16.09 21.84
N GLU A 821 36.55 -15.04 22.60
CA GLU A 821 37.13 -15.11 23.93
C GLU A 821 36.04 -15.44 24.97
N ALA A 822 36.45 -16.03 26.08
CA ALA A 822 35.55 -16.30 27.20
C ALA A 822 35.09 -14.97 27.82
N LEU A 823 33.77 -14.76 27.89
CA LEU A 823 33.15 -13.57 28.51
C LEU A 823 33.21 -13.62 30.04
N ASP A 824 33.38 -14.81 30.60
CA ASP A 824 33.51 -15.06 32.03
C ASP A 824 34.27 -16.38 32.26
N ALA A 825 34.91 -16.52 33.41
CA ALA A 825 35.53 -17.78 33.81
C ALA A 825 34.48 -18.83 34.24
N ASP A 826 33.33 -18.37 34.74
CA ASP A 826 32.18 -19.22 35.03
C ASP A 826 31.38 -19.46 33.74
N THR A 827 31.19 -20.74 33.37
CA THR A 827 30.51 -21.13 32.14
C THR A 827 29.05 -20.70 32.06
N THR A 828 28.36 -20.59 33.21
CA THR A 828 26.96 -20.18 33.30
C THR A 828 26.85 -18.67 33.09
N LYS A 829 27.70 -17.90 33.77
CA LYS A 829 27.77 -16.44 33.58
C LYS A 829 28.22 -16.07 32.17
N ALA A 830 29.19 -16.81 31.62
CA ALA A 830 29.63 -16.64 30.23
C ALA A 830 28.49 -16.87 29.24
N ALA A 831 27.65 -17.89 29.45
CA ALA A 831 26.49 -18.16 28.61
C ALA A 831 25.41 -17.06 28.70
N ALA A 832 25.14 -16.52 29.89
CA ALA A 832 24.21 -15.40 30.06
C ALA A 832 24.71 -14.13 29.36
N LYS A 833 25.96 -13.72 29.62
CA LYS A 833 26.61 -12.58 28.93
C LYS A 833 26.62 -12.75 27.41
N LYS A 834 26.81 -13.99 26.93
CA LYS A 834 26.78 -14.31 25.50
C LYS A 834 25.41 -14.01 24.88
N LYS A 835 24.32 -14.46 25.51
CA LYS A 835 22.95 -14.19 25.04
C LYS A 835 22.64 -12.69 24.99
N ILE A 836 23.06 -11.94 26.00
CA ILE A 836 22.91 -10.47 26.04
C ILE A 836 23.60 -9.83 24.84
N VAL A 837 24.87 -10.16 24.60
CA VAL A 837 25.62 -9.61 23.46
C VAL A 837 24.96 -9.99 22.13
N GLU A 838 24.48 -11.23 21.99
CA GLU A 838 23.78 -11.69 20.79
C GLU A 838 22.51 -10.90 20.50
N PHE A 839 21.67 -10.69 21.51
CA PHE A 839 20.43 -9.92 21.39
C PHE A 839 20.69 -8.48 20.92
N TRP A 840 21.65 -7.79 21.54
CA TRP A 840 21.86 -6.37 21.29
C TRP A 840 22.72 -6.06 20.06
N VAL A 841 23.67 -6.93 19.68
CA VAL A 841 24.73 -6.59 18.70
C VAL A 841 24.51 -7.22 17.32
N LYS A 842 23.89 -8.41 17.25
CA LYS A 842 23.74 -9.16 16.00
C LYS A 842 23.02 -8.34 14.93
N GLY A 843 21.84 -7.82 15.25
CA GLY A 843 21.03 -7.01 14.33
C GLY A 843 21.73 -5.74 13.87
N ILE A 844 22.36 -5.00 14.79
CA ILE A 844 23.08 -3.75 14.48
C ILE A 844 24.30 -4.01 13.56
N LYS A 845 25.00 -5.14 13.73
CA LYS A 845 26.15 -5.52 12.88
C LYS A 845 25.72 -5.89 11.46
N GLU A 846 24.68 -6.72 11.32
CA GLU A 846 24.15 -7.08 10.00
C GLU A 846 23.70 -5.84 9.21
N ASP A 847 23.19 -4.85 9.92
CA ASP A 847 22.75 -3.60 9.33
C ASP A 847 23.86 -2.66 8.90
N ALA A 848 24.93 -2.57 9.70
CA ALA A 848 26.13 -1.85 9.31
C ALA A 848 26.72 -2.40 7.99
N VAL A 849 26.66 -3.73 7.79
CA VAL A 849 27.10 -4.37 6.54
C VAL A 849 26.20 -3.97 5.37
N LYS A 850 24.86 -4.04 5.54
CA LYS A 850 23.89 -3.71 4.47
C LYS A 850 23.92 -2.24 4.07
N ASN A 851 24.23 -1.34 5.00
CA ASN A 851 24.14 0.11 4.81
C ASN A 851 25.51 0.80 4.64
N ASN A 852 26.54 0.08 4.20
CA ASN A 852 27.89 0.61 4.01
C ASN A 852 27.93 1.91 3.20
N GLN A 853 27.16 2.00 2.10
CA GLN A 853 27.12 3.20 1.26
C GLN A 853 26.61 4.43 2.02
N HIS A 854 25.64 4.25 2.92
CA HIS A 854 25.14 5.33 3.75
C HIS A 854 26.19 5.78 4.78
N ILE A 855 26.93 4.83 5.37
CA ILE A 855 28.04 5.13 6.27
C ILE A 855 29.09 5.98 5.55
N LEU A 856 29.49 5.59 4.33
CA LEU A 856 30.44 6.35 3.51
C LEU A 856 29.92 7.77 3.22
N THR A 857 28.66 7.86 2.79
CA THR A 857 27.99 9.13 2.51
C THR A 857 27.91 10.04 3.75
N SER A 858 27.71 9.48 4.95
CA SER A 858 27.67 10.26 6.18
C SER A 858 28.99 10.99 6.49
N LYS A 859 30.13 10.44 6.01
CA LYS A 859 31.45 11.08 6.16
C LYS A 859 31.58 12.35 5.34
N GLN A 860 30.72 12.57 4.34
CA GLN A 860 30.72 13.79 3.54
C GLN A 860 30.31 15.04 4.33
N LYS A 861 29.57 14.90 5.44
CA LYS A 861 29.18 16.05 6.29
C LYS A 861 30.36 16.82 6.88
N GLY A 862 31.55 16.21 6.95
CA GLY A 862 32.76 16.83 7.48
C GLY A 862 33.71 17.39 6.42
N LEU A 863 33.35 17.31 5.14
CA LEU A 863 34.20 17.71 4.02
C LEU A 863 33.92 19.15 3.59
N THR A 864 34.92 19.79 2.98
CA THR A 864 34.72 21.06 2.28
C THR A 864 34.49 20.80 0.80
N PHE A 865 33.54 21.53 0.19
CA PHE A 865 33.19 21.39 -1.23
C PHE A 865 33.33 22.75 -1.92
N ASP A 866 34.03 22.75 -3.05
CA ASP A 866 34.22 23.90 -3.92
C ASP A 866 33.81 23.50 -5.35
N PHE A 867 32.49 23.56 -5.59
CA PHE A 867 31.88 23.33 -6.90
C PHE A 867 32.18 24.53 -7.81
N LYS A 868 32.64 24.24 -9.03
CA LYS A 868 33.02 25.25 -10.03
C LYS A 868 31.90 25.59 -11.02
N GLU A 869 30.84 24.79 -11.00
CA GLU A 869 29.62 25.03 -11.78
C GLU A 869 28.60 25.86 -10.99
N ALA A 870 27.84 26.69 -11.70
CA ALA A 870 26.84 27.57 -11.12
C ALA A 870 25.43 26.93 -11.03
N ASP A 871 25.25 25.70 -11.50
CA ASP A 871 23.94 25.04 -11.62
C ASP A 871 23.29 24.69 -10.26
N PHE A 872 24.10 24.63 -9.20
CA PHE A 872 23.64 24.57 -7.82
C PHE A 872 24.71 25.08 -6.85
N SER A 873 24.27 25.52 -5.67
CA SER A 873 25.17 26.00 -4.63
C SER A 873 25.66 24.87 -3.71
N ASN A 874 26.74 25.10 -2.97
CA ASN A 874 27.12 24.20 -1.89
C ASN A 874 26.00 24.06 -0.84
N ALA A 875 25.20 25.11 -0.60
CA ALA A 875 24.06 25.02 0.31
C ALA A 875 22.99 24.04 -0.20
N ASP A 876 22.75 24.01 -1.51
CA ASP A 876 21.86 23.02 -2.14
C ASP A 876 22.40 21.60 -1.95
N TYR A 877 23.71 21.40 -2.18
CA TYR A 877 24.35 20.10 -1.97
C TYR A 877 24.27 19.63 -0.52
N GLN A 878 24.49 20.53 0.45
CA GLN A 878 24.36 20.20 1.87
C GLN A 878 22.92 19.87 2.27
N LYS A 879 21.93 20.57 1.69
CA LYS A 879 20.51 20.25 1.88
C LYS A 879 20.17 18.87 1.31
N PHE A 880 20.59 18.61 0.07
CA PHE A 880 20.46 17.30 -0.59
C PHE A 880 21.06 16.17 0.26
N LEU A 881 22.31 16.35 0.71
CA LEU A 881 22.99 15.41 1.60
C LEU A 881 22.24 15.22 2.92
N GLY A 882 21.62 16.28 3.46
CA GLY A 882 20.78 16.22 4.65
C GLY A 882 19.56 15.33 4.47
N ILE A 883 18.83 15.48 3.35
CA ILE A 883 17.65 14.67 3.01
C ILE A 883 18.04 13.20 2.83
N VAL A 884 19.02 12.91 1.97
CA VAL A 884 19.51 11.53 1.71
C VAL A 884 19.98 10.85 3.00
N LEU A 885 20.60 11.62 3.91
CA LEU A 885 21.05 11.09 5.19
C LEU A 885 19.92 10.91 6.21
N LYS A 886 18.85 11.71 6.19
CA LYS A 886 17.66 11.52 7.05
C LYS A 886 16.98 10.21 6.67
N ASP A 887 16.68 10.02 5.38
CA ASP A 887 16.00 8.82 4.86
C ASP A 887 16.79 7.54 5.16
N GLY A 888 18.13 7.59 5.02
CA GLY A 888 18.96 6.43 5.33
C GLY A 888 19.30 6.25 6.81
N GLN A 889 19.23 7.29 7.65
CA GLN A 889 19.30 7.15 9.11
C GLN A 889 18.02 6.53 9.65
N GLU A 890 16.87 6.94 9.13
CA GLU A 890 15.59 6.26 9.36
C GLU A 890 15.70 4.81 8.91
N ALA A 891 16.24 4.51 7.71
CA ALA A 891 16.47 3.13 7.26
C ALA A 891 17.48 2.31 8.12
N LEU A 892 18.52 2.94 8.68
CA LEU A 892 19.53 2.33 9.56
C LEU A 892 19.00 2.05 10.97
N ILE A 893 18.14 2.94 11.49
CA ILE A 893 17.43 2.74 12.75
C ILE A 893 16.35 1.66 12.56
N TYR A 894 15.74 1.62 11.38
CA TYR A 894 14.62 0.74 11.02
C TYR A 894 15.03 -0.69 10.64
N LYS A 895 16.18 -0.91 10.00
CA LYS A 895 16.60 -2.26 9.53
C LYS A 895 17.44 -3.06 10.52
N ALA A 896 18.04 -2.44 11.55
CA ALA A 896 18.93 -3.08 12.53
C ALA A 896 18.22 -4.09 13.44
N HIS A 897 16.93 -4.31 13.15
CA HIS A 897 15.98 -5.09 13.89
C HIS A 897 15.37 -6.23 13.05
N LEU A 898 15.85 -6.49 11.83
CA LEU A 898 15.36 -7.58 10.95
C LEU A 898 16.17 -8.89 11.07
N ALA A 899 16.59 -9.26 12.28
CA ALA A 899 17.25 -10.53 12.52
C ALA A 899 16.69 -11.25 13.75
N ASP A 900 15.42 -11.68 13.65
CA ASP A 900 14.99 -13.04 13.99
C ASP A 900 13.74 -13.45 13.19
#